data_AF-A0A933YKF7-F1
#
_entry.id   AF-A0A933YKF7-F1
#
_cell.length_a   1.000
_cell.length_b   1.000
_cell.length_c   1.000
_cell.angle_alpha   90.00
_cell.angle_beta   90.00
_cell.angle_gamma   90.00
#
_symmetry.space_group_name_H-M   'P 1'
#
loop_
_entity.id
_entity.type
_entity.pdbx_description
1 polymer ?
#
loop_
_entity_poly.entity_id
_entity_poly.type
_entity_poly.pdbx_seq_one_letter_code
_entity_poly.pdbx_strand_id
1 'polypeptide(L)'
;MTAKRLLPLWIAITSLVFSANAHASTITTTGSGNWNSTSIDAPWPGGILPTAADDVIIGDGHTVSIDGSTAISVASLTIGQGTSGILNYAATATAAASLTITGNLVLNAGAQYLLGSLPSVEPPLHVSGNITVGTGAKLDHGSGSSKGVVTNFIRSADTGDQTVSSVGTPLLIQFNKVIVNRPNTTDRVICNTTTYLKGGNFALTLTRGIWEQTQGTLIDTAATTANLNLGTANGMLKITGSGSFYCTSSIVGFGGSNGSDAPIYINTTGTFTTGGKNSQARLQNSNTLEIVAGTVNVYGRFTISNVATISGGTINIDPQGPVGSPLAATSHPFEVTTSGTLNMSDGTITVIDPLQATGTGNEVKFSTSATYNITGGTIRLGDGVSTTVGADGFQLNTHTVPLWNVVINGNNTAASRMVTLTDAAAARNLVVKNNLTINTGTVNANVGTGSNITIGGTLSNAGTLNLGTNSTITLNGSSAQATGATFPSTVPNLNLNNSAGVTISNPITVSTMLTLAGNNSYTSLSNVSGYTGVTYAATVAQTTGAEVPSSIGNLIINNTNGVTLGGNVTLTDTLSSVNTGSKLMTSNRVVTNNGRFTINGTFQIDEGGWATGTNDFTYNSTGTLVINTSTNYDVNDDPPRYWPSPISNVTVQNVGGITLNVPRTVTGVFQTSTRVS
;
A
#
# COMPACT_ATOMS: atom_id res chain seq x y z
N MET A 1 -3.51 58.08 -97.25
CA MET A 1 -2.75 56.92 -97.75
C MET A 1 -2.83 55.80 -96.72
N THR A 2 -3.28 54.65 -97.18
CA THR A 2 -3.55 53.40 -96.47
C THR A 2 -2.30 52.73 -95.89
N ALA A 3 -2.36 52.26 -94.65
CA ALA A 3 -1.78 50.97 -94.25
C ALA A 3 -2.43 50.45 -92.95
N LYS A 4 -3.11 49.30 -93.09
CA LYS A 4 -3.61 48.43 -92.02
C LYS A 4 -2.43 47.84 -91.22
N ARG A 5 -2.59 47.60 -89.91
CA ARG A 5 -2.61 46.24 -89.29
C ARG A 5 -2.33 46.22 -87.77
N LEU A 6 -3.24 45.53 -87.07
CA LEU A 6 -3.06 44.54 -85.99
C LEU A 6 -2.59 45.00 -84.60
N LEU A 7 -3.57 44.96 -83.68
CA LEU A 7 -3.46 44.80 -82.22
C LEU A 7 -2.71 43.50 -81.84
N PRO A 8 -1.87 43.48 -80.79
CA PRO A 8 -1.58 42.26 -80.05
C PRO A 8 -2.29 42.25 -78.70
N LEU A 9 -3.18 41.26 -78.60
CA LEU A 9 -3.77 40.65 -77.42
C LEU A 9 -2.67 40.23 -76.42
N TRP A 10 -2.60 40.86 -75.24
CA TRP A 10 -1.81 40.33 -74.12
C TRP A 10 -2.64 39.28 -73.38
N ILE A 11 -2.23 38.03 -73.54
CA ILE A 11 -2.76 36.85 -72.84
C ILE A 11 -2.25 36.90 -71.39
N ALA A 12 -3.19 36.92 -70.44
CA ALA A 12 -2.95 36.57 -69.06
C ALA A 12 -2.52 35.10 -68.99
N ILE A 13 -1.24 34.85 -68.73
CA ILE A 13 -0.77 33.53 -68.29
C ILE A 13 -1.18 33.40 -66.82
N THR A 14 -2.37 32.85 -66.60
CA THR A 14 -2.75 32.20 -65.35
C THR A 14 -1.67 31.19 -64.99
N SER A 15 -1.03 31.40 -63.83
CA SER A 15 -0.31 30.36 -63.11
C SER A 15 -1.26 29.21 -62.79
N LEU A 16 -1.39 28.25 -63.71
CA LEU A 16 -1.80 26.90 -63.38
C LEU A 16 -0.66 26.30 -62.54
N VAL A 17 -0.76 26.51 -61.24
CA VAL A 17 -0.13 25.60 -60.29
C VAL A 17 -0.87 24.28 -60.48
N PHE A 18 -0.31 23.40 -61.32
CA PHE A 18 -0.69 21.99 -61.28
C PHE A 18 -0.34 21.51 -59.87
N SER A 19 -1.33 21.47 -58.99
CA SER A 19 -1.32 20.55 -57.87
C SER A 19 -1.25 19.17 -58.50
N ALA A 20 -0.04 18.63 -58.66
CA ALA A 20 0.13 17.24 -58.99
C ALA A 20 -0.55 16.47 -57.86
N ASN A 21 -1.74 15.92 -58.14
CA ASN A 21 -2.36 14.96 -57.25
C ASN A 21 -1.34 13.82 -57.13
N ALA A 22 -0.71 13.69 -55.96
CA ALA A 22 0.14 12.55 -55.68
C ALA A 22 -0.76 11.31 -55.81
N HIS A 23 -0.58 10.56 -56.90
CA HIS A 23 -1.27 9.29 -57.07
C HIS A 23 -0.61 8.29 -56.13
N ALA A 24 -1.36 7.77 -55.16
CA ALA A 24 -0.89 6.67 -54.33
C ALA A 24 -0.58 5.47 -55.22
N SER A 25 0.69 5.08 -55.30
CA SER A 25 1.13 3.89 -56.01
C SER A 25 1.77 2.90 -55.04
N THR A 26 1.65 1.60 -55.34
CA THR A 26 2.50 0.59 -54.71
C THR A 26 3.84 0.56 -55.44
N ILE A 27 4.95 0.78 -54.75
CA ILE A 27 6.30 0.74 -55.29
C ILE A 27 7.05 -0.41 -54.63
N THR A 28 7.36 -1.45 -55.41
CA THR A 28 8.14 -2.60 -54.98
C THR A 28 9.56 -2.50 -55.51
N THR A 29 10.57 -2.74 -54.67
CA THR A 29 11.97 -2.73 -55.10
C THR A 29 12.24 -3.78 -56.19
N THR A 30 12.96 -3.40 -57.24
CA THR A 30 13.42 -4.29 -58.32
C THR A 30 14.89 -4.71 -58.16
N GLY A 31 15.59 -4.10 -57.21
CA GLY A 31 16.95 -4.47 -56.83
C GLY A 31 17.35 -3.89 -55.47
N SER A 32 18.63 -4.04 -55.13
CA SER A 32 19.23 -3.45 -53.92
C SER A 32 19.88 -2.12 -54.22
N GLY A 33 19.91 -1.20 -53.25
CA GLY A 33 20.52 0.10 -53.44
C GLY A 33 20.16 1.10 -52.36
N ASN A 34 20.57 2.34 -52.57
CA ASN A 34 20.30 3.45 -51.65
C ASN A 34 18.87 3.98 -51.82
N TRP A 35 18.18 4.30 -50.72
CA TRP A 35 16.83 4.88 -50.75
C TRP A 35 16.73 6.14 -51.61
N ASN A 36 17.75 6.99 -51.65
CA ASN A 36 17.76 8.23 -52.43
C ASN A 36 18.35 8.06 -53.84
N SER A 37 18.64 6.83 -54.27
CA SER A 37 19.19 6.57 -55.60
C SER A 37 18.13 6.74 -56.69
N THR A 38 18.46 7.53 -57.71
CA THR A 38 17.68 7.66 -58.94
C THR A 38 18.19 6.73 -60.05
N SER A 39 19.08 5.79 -59.72
CA SER A 39 19.55 4.78 -60.67
C SER A 39 18.45 3.75 -60.89
N ILE A 40 18.16 3.45 -62.16
CA ILE A 40 17.12 2.49 -62.54
C ILE A 40 17.37 1.15 -61.83
N ASP A 41 16.35 0.66 -61.14
CA ASP A 41 16.31 -0.63 -60.43
C ASP A 41 17.32 -0.77 -59.26
N ALA A 42 17.83 0.36 -58.74
CA ALA A 42 18.78 0.36 -57.63
C ALA A 42 18.41 1.40 -56.56
N PRO A 43 17.34 1.20 -55.75
CA PRO A 43 16.47 0.02 -55.70
C PRO A 43 15.12 0.19 -56.41
N TRP A 44 14.79 1.41 -56.86
CA TRP A 44 13.44 1.73 -57.29
C TRP A 44 13.19 1.49 -58.78
N PRO A 45 12.01 0.95 -59.14
CA PRO A 45 11.59 0.79 -60.54
C PRO A 45 11.72 2.09 -61.32
N GLY A 46 12.45 2.05 -62.44
CA GLY A 46 12.65 3.23 -63.29
C GLY A 46 13.40 4.39 -62.63
N GLY A 47 14.01 4.20 -61.45
CA GLY A 47 14.71 5.25 -60.71
C GLY A 47 13.78 6.26 -60.03
N ILE A 48 12.50 5.95 -59.88
CA ILE A 48 11.48 6.83 -59.28
C ILE A 48 11.50 6.68 -57.76
N LEU A 49 11.82 7.77 -57.05
CA LEU A 49 11.82 7.77 -55.58
C LEU A 49 10.38 7.69 -55.02
N PRO A 50 10.13 6.86 -53.99
CA PRO A 50 8.85 6.88 -53.29
C PRO A 50 8.55 8.21 -52.60
N THR A 51 7.28 8.56 -52.57
CA THR A 51 6.74 9.77 -51.94
C THR A 51 5.81 9.44 -50.78
N ALA A 52 5.33 10.47 -50.07
CA ALA A 52 4.44 10.32 -48.91
C ALA A 52 3.09 9.66 -49.22
N ALA A 53 2.69 9.58 -50.50
CA ALA A 53 1.46 8.93 -50.93
C ALA A 53 1.64 7.44 -51.26
N ASP A 54 2.88 6.94 -51.35
CA ASP A 54 3.17 5.62 -51.90
C ASP A 54 3.25 4.53 -50.83
N ASP A 55 2.75 3.34 -51.18
CA ASP A 55 2.94 2.12 -50.41
C ASP A 55 4.22 1.43 -50.86
N VAL A 56 5.23 1.34 -49.99
CA VAL A 56 6.54 0.80 -50.34
C VAL A 56 6.69 -0.65 -49.91
N ILE A 57 7.20 -1.50 -50.81
CA ILE A 57 7.54 -2.90 -50.55
C ILE A 57 9.03 -3.12 -50.83
N ILE A 58 9.79 -3.53 -49.83
CA ILE A 58 11.16 -4.06 -50.02
C ILE A 58 11.03 -5.56 -50.27
N GLY A 59 11.30 -6.01 -51.49
CA GLY A 59 11.18 -7.42 -51.89
C GLY A 59 12.12 -8.37 -51.14
N ASP A 60 11.80 -9.67 -51.17
CA ASP A 60 12.68 -10.72 -50.66
C ASP A 60 14.07 -10.65 -51.34
N GLY A 61 15.13 -10.83 -50.56
CA GLY A 61 16.52 -10.76 -51.03
C GLY A 61 17.05 -9.34 -51.30
N HIS A 62 16.21 -8.31 -51.27
CA HIS A 62 16.64 -6.94 -51.51
C HIS A 62 17.11 -6.25 -50.22
N THR A 63 18.16 -5.45 -50.33
CA THR A 63 18.65 -4.56 -49.28
C THR A 63 18.54 -3.11 -49.74
N VAL A 64 17.76 -2.32 -49.01
CA VAL A 64 17.68 -0.87 -49.18
C VAL A 64 18.48 -0.20 -48.07
N SER A 65 19.44 0.64 -48.43
CA SER A 65 20.24 1.43 -47.47
C SER A 65 19.77 2.88 -47.37
N ILE A 66 19.86 3.47 -46.18
CA ILE A 66 19.67 4.91 -45.95
C ILE A 66 20.99 5.47 -45.42
N ASP A 67 21.68 6.33 -46.18
CA ASP A 67 22.98 6.91 -45.81
C ASP A 67 23.04 8.44 -45.81
N GLY A 68 21.92 9.10 -46.13
CA GLY A 68 21.81 10.56 -46.23
C GLY A 68 20.98 11.21 -45.11
N SER A 69 20.82 12.53 -45.19
CA SER A 69 20.09 13.36 -44.23
C SER A 69 18.65 13.70 -44.65
N THR A 70 18.25 13.37 -45.89
CA THR A 70 16.92 13.70 -46.43
C THR A 70 15.82 12.91 -45.72
N ALA A 71 14.86 13.60 -45.11
CA ALA A 71 13.70 12.98 -44.50
C ALA A 71 12.91 12.14 -45.52
N ILE A 72 12.54 10.92 -45.12
CA ILE A 72 11.75 9.98 -45.91
C ILE A 72 10.32 9.97 -45.37
N SER A 73 9.34 10.03 -46.26
CA SER A 73 7.93 9.88 -45.92
C SER A 73 7.24 8.96 -46.92
N VAL A 74 6.46 7.99 -46.43
CA VAL A 74 5.70 7.01 -47.24
C VAL A 74 4.32 6.75 -46.63
N ALA A 75 3.38 6.25 -47.43
CA ALA A 75 2.05 5.88 -46.96
C ALA A 75 2.10 4.61 -46.11
N SER A 76 2.72 3.54 -46.59
CA SER A 76 3.01 2.34 -45.80
C SER A 76 4.37 1.75 -46.17
N LEU A 77 4.92 0.89 -45.30
CA LEU A 77 6.16 0.20 -45.55
C LEU A 77 6.03 -1.29 -45.20
N THR A 78 6.25 -2.14 -46.20
CA THR A 78 6.37 -3.59 -46.02
C THR A 78 7.80 -4.02 -46.34
N ILE A 79 8.44 -4.73 -45.42
CA ILE A 79 9.78 -5.31 -45.61
C ILE A 79 9.64 -6.82 -45.73
N GLY A 80 10.12 -7.35 -46.84
CA GLY A 80 9.99 -8.74 -47.26
C GLY A 80 8.60 -9.09 -47.78
N GLN A 81 8.52 -10.17 -48.54
CA GLN A 81 7.28 -10.73 -49.10
C GLN A 81 6.97 -12.13 -48.55
N GLY A 82 7.70 -12.56 -47.52
CA GLY A 82 7.47 -13.82 -46.82
C GLY A 82 8.74 -14.57 -46.43
N THR A 83 9.91 -14.14 -46.90
CA THR A 83 11.18 -14.85 -46.67
C THR A 83 12.29 -13.99 -46.08
N SER A 84 12.52 -12.79 -46.65
CA SER A 84 13.66 -11.94 -46.27
C SER A 84 13.47 -10.51 -46.80
N GLY A 85 14.42 -9.61 -46.59
CA GLY A 85 14.32 -8.22 -47.04
C GLY A 85 14.88 -7.31 -45.95
N ILE A 86 15.65 -6.29 -46.34
CA ILE A 86 16.41 -5.50 -45.38
C ILE A 86 16.24 -4.01 -45.66
N LEU A 87 15.80 -3.25 -44.66
CA LEU A 87 15.98 -1.80 -44.59
C LEU A 87 17.08 -1.50 -43.57
N ASN A 88 18.17 -0.87 -44.02
CA ASN A 88 19.35 -0.65 -43.19
C ASN A 88 19.80 0.82 -43.22
N TYR A 89 19.94 1.45 -42.05
CA TYR A 89 20.63 2.74 -41.94
C TYR A 89 22.14 2.51 -42.00
N ALA A 90 22.82 3.10 -42.97
CA ALA A 90 24.24 2.92 -43.18
C ALA A 90 25.06 3.57 -42.06
N ALA A 91 26.08 2.87 -41.56
CA ALA A 91 26.97 3.33 -40.49
C ALA A 91 27.78 4.61 -40.84
N THR A 92 27.85 4.97 -42.12
CA THR A 92 28.58 6.15 -42.61
C THR A 92 27.75 7.43 -42.64
N ALA A 93 26.46 7.38 -42.29
CA ALA A 93 25.61 8.56 -42.29
C ALA A 93 26.07 9.56 -41.20
N THR A 94 26.51 10.75 -41.64
CA THR A 94 26.96 11.85 -40.75
C THR A 94 25.79 12.64 -40.16
N ALA A 95 24.61 12.54 -40.78
CA ALA A 95 23.31 13.00 -40.31
C ALA A 95 22.26 11.98 -40.77
N ALA A 96 21.38 11.53 -39.87
CA ALA A 96 20.45 10.44 -40.17
C ALA A 96 19.05 10.95 -40.53
N ALA A 97 18.57 10.56 -41.72
CA ALA A 97 17.23 10.85 -42.22
C ALA A 97 16.12 10.32 -41.30
N SER A 98 15.12 11.14 -40.96
CA SER A 98 13.89 10.66 -40.31
C SER A 98 13.07 9.80 -41.27
N LEU A 99 12.48 8.71 -40.79
CA LEU A 99 11.51 7.91 -41.56
C LEU A 99 10.10 8.11 -40.99
N THR A 100 9.19 8.61 -41.82
CA THR A 100 7.77 8.79 -41.49
C THR A 100 6.89 7.86 -42.31
N ILE A 101 6.07 7.07 -41.64
CA ILE A 101 5.12 6.13 -42.23
C ILE A 101 3.72 6.55 -41.75
N THR A 102 2.87 7.02 -42.66
CA THR A 102 1.53 7.51 -42.29
C THR A 102 0.50 6.39 -42.09
N GLY A 103 0.85 5.17 -42.48
CA GLY A 103 0.08 3.94 -42.32
C GLY A 103 0.90 2.88 -41.60
N ASN A 104 0.83 1.63 -42.05
CA ASN A 104 1.42 0.50 -41.34
C ASN A 104 2.90 0.27 -41.68
N LEU A 105 3.65 -0.21 -40.69
CA LEU A 105 4.96 -0.83 -40.85
C LEU A 105 4.83 -2.34 -40.66
N VAL A 106 5.12 -3.11 -41.70
CA VAL A 106 5.04 -4.58 -41.68
C VAL A 106 6.41 -5.16 -41.99
N LEU A 107 6.93 -5.99 -41.09
CA LEU A 107 8.10 -6.83 -41.33
C LEU A 107 7.59 -8.27 -41.49
N ASN A 108 7.63 -8.81 -42.71
CA ASN A 108 7.27 -10.19 -42.98
C ASN A 108 8.34 -11.15 -42.44
N ALA A 109 8.07 -12.46 -42.51
CA ALA A 109 8.98 -13.46 -41.95
C ALA A 109 10.42 -13.30 -42.48
N GLY A 110 11.40 -13.37 -41.57
CA GLY A 110 12.83 -13.19 -41.87
C GLY A 110 13.28 -11.77 -42.26
N ALA A 111 12.36 -10.80 -42.37
CA ALA A 111 12.71 -9.42 -42.71
C ALA A 111 13.47 -8.69 -41.60
N GLN A 112 14.26 -7.69 -41.97
CA GLN A 112 15.08 -6.92 -41.03
C GLN A 112 14.93 -5.42 -41.26
N TYR A 113 14.66 -4.70 -40.17
CA TYR A 113 14.85 -3.27 -40.07
C TYR A 113 16.01 -3.03 -39.10
N LEU A 114 17.07 -2.36 -39.57
CA LEU A 114 18.32 -2.21 -38.84
C LEU A 114 18.71 -0.74 -38.73
N LEU A 115 18.89 -0.28 -37.49
CA LEU A 115 19.63 0.93 -37.19
C LEU A 115 21.12 0.55 -37.14
N GLY A 116 21.90 0.89 -38.17
CA GLY A 116 23.34 0.66 -38.18
C GLY A 116 24.05 1.39 -37.02
N SER A 117 25.34 1.12 -36.82
CA SER A 117 26.15 1.80 -35.80
C SER A 117 26.46 3.24 -36.22
N LEU A 118 25.51 4.14 -35.98
CA LEU A 118 25.58 5.55 -36.38
C LEU A 118 26.48 6.36 -35.42
N PRO A 119 27.41 7.19 -35.93
CA PRO A 119 28.45 7.82 -35.12
C PRO A 119 28.00 9.08 -34.33
N SER A 120 26.91 9.76 -34.72
CA SER A 120 26.58 11.09 -34.19
C SER A 120 25.11 11.39 -33.92
N VAL A 121 24.19 10.94 -34.79
CA VAL A 121 22.74 11.21 -34.69
C VAL A 121 21.99 9.96 -35.10
N GLU A 122 20.99 9.57 -34.30
CA GLU A 122 20.15 8.43 -34.61
C GLU A 122 18.78 8.93 -35.11
N PRO A 123 18.26 8.39 -36.22
CA PRO A 123 17.10 8.92 -36.94
C PRO A 123 15.79 8.60 -36.20
N PRO A 124 14.84 9.53 -36.12
CA PRO A 124 13.53 9.22 -35.60
C PRO A 124 12.74 8.34 -36.58
N LEU A 125 12.05 7.35 -36.02
CA LEU A 125 11.03 6.55 -36.71
C LEU A 125 9.65 7.01 -36.25
N HIS A 126 8.83 7.46 -37.20
CA HIS A 126 7.43 7.83 -36.98
C HIS A 126 6.52 6.84 -37.70
N VAL A 127 5.62 6.18 -36.97
CA VAL A 127 4.61 5.28 -37.55
C VAL A 127 3.25 5.69 -37.03
N SER A 128 2.33 6.01 -37.94
CA SER A 128 0.96 6.45 -37.58
C SER A 128 -0.03 5.29 -37.56
N GLY A 129 0.16 4.25 -38.39
CA GLY A 129 -0.59 3.00 -38.35
C GLY A 129 0.08 1.93 -37.50
N ASN A 130 -0.27 0.66 -37.70
CA ASN A 130 0.21 -0.45 -36.88
C ASN A 130 1.65 -0.87 -37.22
N ILE A 131 2.36 -1.40 -36.23
CA ILE A 131 3.63 -2.10 -36.41
C ILE A 131 3.36 -3.60 -36.25
N THR A 132 3.72 -4.40 -37.26
CA THR A 132 3.58 -5.86 -37.23
C THR A 132 4.88 -6.54 -37.61
N VAL A 133 5.35 -7.47 -36.78
CA VAL A 133 6.63 -8.17 -36.98
C VAL A 133 6.41 -9.68 -37.05
N GLY A 134 6.77 -10.29 -38.17
CA GLY A 134 6.58 -11.72 -38.44
C GLY A 134 7.61 -12.64 -37.77
N THR A 135 7.38 -13.95 -37.89
CA THR A 135 8.30 -14.98 -37.40
C THR A 135 9.70 -14.81 -37.95
N GLY A 136 10.72 -14.87 -37.09
CA GLY A 136 12.11 -14.74 -37.52
C GLY A 136 12.51 -13.33 -37.97
N ALA A 137 11.59 -12.37 -38.00
CA ALA A 137 11.88 -10.99 -38.39
C ALA A 137 12.52 -10.20 -37.23
N LYS A 138 13.22 -9.13 -37.58
CA LYS A 138 13.99 -8.31 -36.64
C LYS A 138 13.67 -6.83 -36.84
N LEU A 139 12.96 -6.21 -35.88
CA LEU A 139 12.88 -4.76 -35.75
C LEU A 139 13.96 -4.32 -34.76
N ASP A 140 15.11 -3.88 -35.26
CA ASP A 140 16.22 -3.41 -34.44
C ASP A 140 16.43 -1.91 -34.63
N HIS A 141 15.66 -1.13 -33.89
CA HIS A 141 15.81 0.31 -33.81
C HIS A 141 16.51 0.72 -32.51
N GLY A 142 17.46 -0.09 -32.03
CA GLY A 142 18.26 0.18 -30.83
C GLY A 142 19.74 0.31 -31.16
N SER A 143 20.30 1.49 -30.96
CA SER A 143 21.74 1.73 -31.01
C SER A 143 22.36 1.55 -29.63
N GLY A 144 23.63 1.15 -29.56
CA GLY A 144 24.37 1.02 -28.29
C GLY A 144 24.78 2.35 -27.65
N SER A 145 24.37 3.51 -28.17
CA SER A 145 24.80 4.83 -27.71
C SER A 145 23.67 5.59 -26.98
N SER A 146 24.00 6.29 -25.90
CA SER A 146 23.04 7.07 -25.07
C SER A 146 22.45 8.32 -25.75
N LYS A 147 22.52 8.41 -27.09
CA LYS A 147 22.15 9.59 -27.86
C LYS A 147 20.73 9.43 -28.39
N GLY A 148 19.85 10.34 -27.98
CA GLY A 148 18.40 10.21 -28.06
C GLY A 148 17.83 10.00 -29.46
N VAL A 149 17.58 8.74 -29.81
CA VAL A 149 16.50 8.41 -30.76
C VAL A 149 15.20 8.77 -30.14
N VAL A 150 14.24 9.06 -31.00
CA VAL A 150 12.84 9.13 -30.66
C VAL A 150 12.12 8.22 -31.64
N THR A 151 11.68 7.04 -31.20
CA THR A 151 10.55 6.38 -31.86
C THR A 151 9.34 7.16 -31.37
N ASN A 152 8.95 8.14 -32.16
CA ASN A 152 7.82 8.98 -31.83
C ASN A 152 6.61 8.24 -32.37
N PHE A 153 5.80 7.68 -31.47
CA PHE A 153 4.39 7.43 -31.78
C PHE A 153 3.70 8.80 -31.72
N ILE A 154 4.05 9.68 -32.66
CA ILE A 154 3.45 11.00 -32.85
C ILE A 154 2.69 10.99 -34.16
N ARG A 155 1.38 11.24 -34.04
CA ARG A 155 0.72 12.17 -34.93
C ARG A 155 -0.20 13.07 -34.13
N SER A 156 -0.27 14.33 -34.52
CA SER A 156 -1.20 15.34 -34.01
C SER A 156 -2.60 15.27 -34.66
N ALA A 157 -2.79 14.40 -35.67
CA ALA A 157 -3.98 14.42 -36.53
C ALA A 157 -4.87 13.15 -36.48
N ASP A 158 -4.36 12.00 -36.01
CA ASP A 158 -5.11 10.73 -36.07
C ASP A 158 -5.54 10.28 -34.67
N THR A 159 -6.85 10.20 -34.45
CA THR A 159 -7.47 9.69 -33.22
C THR A 159 -7.55 8.16 -33.24
N GLY A 160 -7.44 7.50 -32.09
CA GLY A 160 -7.65 6.05 -31.97
C GLY A 160 -6.40 5.22 -31.70
N ASP A 161 -6.63 3.93 -31.49
CA ASP A 161 -5.61 2.99 -31.02
C ASP A 161 -4.65 2.54 -32.13
N GLN A 162 -3.40 2.28 -31.74
CA GLN A 162 -2.33 1.75 -32.58
C GLN A 162 -1.84 0.45 -31.94
N THR A 163 -1.46 -0.54 -32.74
CA THR A 163 -0.89 -1.79 -32.23
C THR A 163 0.59 -1.94 -32.56
N VAL A 164 1.37 -2.44 -31.61
CA VAL A 164 2.68 -3.07 -31.84
C VAL A 164 2.50 -4.56 -31.60
N SER A 165 2.62 -5.34 -32.66
CA SER A 165 2.28 -6.76 -32.63
C SER A 165 3.28 -7.65 -33.34
N SER A 166 3.21 -8.95 -33.01
CA SER A 166 3.94 -9.98 -33.73
C SER A 166 3.03 -11.07 -34.26
N VAL A 167 3.38 -11.60 -35.43
CA VAL A 167 2.78 -12.81 -36.00
C VAL A 167 3.80 -13.92 -35.88
N GLY A 168 3.60 -14.83 -34.93
CA GLY A 168 4.58 -15.85 -34.54
C GLY A 168 5.70 -15.28 -33.66
N THR A 169 6.90 -15.87 -33.73
CA THR A 169 8.02 -15.54 -32.84
C THR A 169 9.05 -14.68 -33.57
N PRO A 170 9.07 -13.35 -33.36
CA PRO A 170 10.10 -12.48 -33.93
C PRO A 170 11.46 -12.77 -33.26
N LEU A 171 12.56 -12.45 -33.95
CA LEU A 171 13.90 -12.51 -33.34
C LEU A 171 14.11 -11.37 -32.34
N LEU A 172 13.60 -10.18 -32.66
CA LEU A 172 13.76 -8.99 -31.85
C LEU A 172 12.74 -7.93 -32.24
N ILE A 173 12.16 -7.27 -31.24
CA ILE A 173 11.46 -6.00 -31.40
C ILE A 173 12.07 -5.04 -30.38
N GLN A 174 12.92 -4.15 -30.86
CA GLN A 174 13.72 -3.27 -30.04
C GLN A 174 13.60 -1.83 -30.53
N PHE A 175 13.35 -0.94 -29.58
CA PHE A 175 13.38 0.50 -29.76
C PHE A 175 14.50 1.07 -28.89
N ASN A 176 15.15 2.13 -29.36
CA ASN A 176 16.06 2.88 -28.51
C ASN A 176 15.23 3.67 -27.48
N LYS A 177 14.31 4.52 -27.94
CA LYS A 177 13.36 5.26 -27.10
C LYS A 177 11.96 5.20 -27.68
N VAL A 178 10.96 5.16 -26.82
CA VAL A 178 9.54 5.27 -27.13
C VAL A 178 8.99 6.56 -26.53
N ILE A 179 8.36 7.38 -27.37
CA ILE A 179 7.57 8.53 -26.91
C ILE A 179 6.12 8.33 -27.32
N VAL A 180 5.21 8.38 -26.34
CA VAL A 180 3.76 8.40 -26.55
C VAL A 180 3.28 9.83 -26.36
N ASN A 181 2.88 10.46 -27.46
CA ASN A 181 2.33 11.81 -27.47
C ASN A 181 1.19 11.89 -28.50
N ARG A 182 0.08 11.24 -28.16
CA ARG A 182 -1.13 11.13 -28.97
C ARG A 182 -1.98 12.41 -28.91
N PRO A 183 -2.97 12.63 -29.80
CA PRO A 183 -3.86 13.78 -29.73
C PRO A 183 -4.78 13.78 -28.50
N ASN A 184 -5.40 12.62 -28.20
CA ASN A 184 -6.24 12.45 -27.02
C ASN A 184 -5.48 11.73 -25.92
N THR A 185 -5.88 12.00 -24.68
CA THR A 185 -5.31 11.31 -23.53
C THR A 185 -5.75 9.84 -23.51
N THR A 186 -6.94 9.50 -24.02
CA THR A 186 -7.46 8.13 -24.05
C THR A 186 -6.91 7.24 -25.16
N ASP A 187 -6.20 7.80 -26.14
CA ASP A 187 -5.65 7.03 -27.27
C ASP A 187 -4.52 6.10 -26.81
N ARG A 188 -4.51 4.85 -27.31
CA ARG A 188 -3.59 3.81 -26.83
C ARG A 188 -2.57 3.36 -27.88
N VAL A 189 -1.38 3.02 -27.43
CA VAL A 189 -0.45 2.13 -28.11
C VAL A 189 -0.54 0.78 -27.42
N ILE A 190 -1.21 -0.18 -28.07
CA ILE A 190 -1.45 -1.52 -27.56
C ILE A 190 -0.32 -2.44 -28.03
N CYS A 191 0.52 -2.86 -27.10
CA CYS A 191 1.59 -3.79 -27.36
C CYS A 191 1.19 -5.21 -26.90
N ASN A 192 1.20 -6.18 -27.81
CA ASN A 192 0.84 -7.58 -27.51
C ASN A 192 2.01 -8.56 -27.72
N THR A 193 3.23 -8.05 -27.63
CA THR A 193 4.46 -8.82 -27.84
C THR A 193 5.59 -8.27 -26.99
N THR A 194 6.67 -9.03 -26.83
CA THR A 194 7.83 -8.59 -26.06
C THR A 194 8.58 -7.50 -26.82
N THR A 195 8.88 -6.40 -26.12
CA THR A 195 9.58 -5.24 -26.70
C THR A 195 10.70 -4.80 -25.77
N TYR A 196 11.84 -4.44 -26.36
CA TYR A 196 13.03 -4.00 -25.64
C TYR A 196 13.25 -2.50 -25.83
N LEU A 197 13.53 -1.80 -24.74
CA LEU A 197 13.99 -0.42 -24.73
C LEU A 197 15.47 -0.38 -24.32
N LYS A 198 16.31 0.28 -25.13
CA LYS A 198 17.77 0.34 -24.95
C LYS A 198 18.37 1.73 -24.74
N GLY A 199 17.58 2.80 -24.90
CA GLY A 199 18.07 4.17 -24.81
C GLY A 199 18.22 4.61 -23.38
N GLY A 200 19.41 5.14 -23.02
CA GLY A 200 19.82 5.44 -21.64
C GLY A 200 18.76 6.09 -20.74
N ASN A 201 18.79 7.41 -20.57
CA ASN A 201 17.82 8.09 -19.71
C ASN A 201 16.49 8.26 -20.47
N PHE A 202 15.37 7.91 -19.83
CA PHE A 202 14.01 8.12 -20.35
C PHE A 202 13.66 7.28 -21.59
N ALA A 203 14.01 5.99 -21.59
CA ALA A 203 13.72 5.06 -22.70
C ALA A 203 12.21 4.98 -23.04
N LEU A 204 11.34 5.17 -22.04
CA LEU A 204 9.91 5.37 -22.22
C LEU A 204 9.51 6.78 -21.73
N THR A 205 8.87 7.57 -22.59
CA THR A 205 8.33 8.89 -22.24
C THR A 205 6.85 8.97 -22.61
N LEU A 206 5.98 9.18 -21.62
CA LEU A 206 4.53 9.24 -21.82
C LEU A 206 4.06 10.69 -21.62
N THR A 207 3.96 11.44 -22.71
CA THR A 207 3.56 12.86 -22.66
C THR A 207 2.05 13.01 -22.60
N ARG A 208 1.37 12.28 -23.49
CA ARG A 208 -0.09 12.24 -23.64
C ARG A 208 -0.49 10.94 -24.34
N GLY A 209 -1.48 10.24 -23.80
CA GLY A 209 -1.89 8.93 -24.31
C GLY A 209 -1.41 7.77 -23.44
N ILE A 210 -1.72 6.55 -23.87
CA ILE A 210 -1.52 5.33 -23.06
C ILE A 210 -0.56 4.40 -23.78
N TRP A 211 0.46 3.88 -23.09
CA TRP A 211 1.09 2.62 -23.49
C TRP A 211 0.40 1.48 -22.74
N GLU A 212 -0.21 0.53 -23.47
CA GLU A 212 -0.86 -0.64 -22.89
C GLU A 212 -0.12 -1.92 -23.28
N GLN A 213 0.54 -2.56 -22.32
CA GLN A 213 1.15 -3.89 -22.51
C GLN A 213 0.11 -4.96 -22.18
N THR A 214 -0.39 -5.67 -23.20
CA THR A 214 -1.48 -6.65 -23.08
C THR A 214 -1.00 -8.11 -23.07
N GLN A 215 0.17 -8.38 -23.66
CA GLN A 215 0.85 -9.68 -23.70
C GLN A 215 2.35 -9.46 -23.85
N GLY A 216 3.19 -10.45 -23.54
CA GLY A 216 4.65 -10.30 -23.59
C GLY A 216 5.18 -9.30 -22.55
N THR A 217 6.46 -8.96 -22.62
CA THR A 217 7.10 -8.07 -21.64
C THR A 217 7.60 -6.79 -22.29
N LEU A 218 7.26 -5.62 -21.72
CA LEU A 218 8.00 -4.39 -21.98
C LEU A 218 9.24 -4.37 -21.09
N ILE A 219 10.42 -4.43 -21.72
CA ILE A 219 11.71 -4.58 -21.05
C ILE A 219 12.51 -3.29 -21.22
N ASP A 220 12.70 -2.53 -20.15
CA ASP A 220 13.63 -1.40 -20.09
C ASP A 220 14.97 -1.86 -19.49
N THR A 221 15.97 -1.99 -20.36
CA THR A 221 17.33 -2.45 -20.00
C THR A 221 18.34 -1.32 -19.91
N ALA A 222 17.93 -0.09 -20.24
CA ALA A 222 18.85 1.02 -20.46
C ALA A 222 19.29 1.74 -19.18
N ALA A 223 18.50 1.58 -18.12
CA ALA A 223 18.63 2.34 -16.91
C ALA A 223 19.43 1.54 -15.86
N THR A 224 20.73 1.74 -15.81
CA THR A 224 21.57 1.30 -14.67
C THR A 224 21.84 2.44 -13.68
N THR A 225 21.49 3.69 -14.02
CA THR A 225 21.75 4.86 -13.16
C THR A 225 20.68 5.97 -13.17
N ALA A 226 19.68 5.93 -14.05
CA ALA A 226 18.67 6.98 -14.16
C ALA A 226 17.26 6.49 -13.84
N ASN A 227 16.51 7.32 -13.13
CA ASN A 227 15.12 7.03 -12.81
C ASN A 227 14.28 6.98 -14.09
N LEU A 228 13.45 5.96 -14.25
CA LEU A 228 12.38 6.00 -15.23
C LEU A 228 11.36 7.05 -14.78
N ASN A 229 11.20 8.10 -15.58
CA ASN A 229 10.23 9.16 -15.38
C ASN A 229 9.16 9.05 -16.47
N LEU A 230 7.93 8.71 -16.11
CA LEU A 230 6.85 8.42 -17.06
C LEU A 230 6.10 9.69 -17.52
N GLY A 231 6.84 10.74 -17.86
CA GLY A 231 6.36 11.92 -18.58
C GLY A 231 5.35 12.82 -17.84
N THR A 232 4.69 13.71 -18.60
CA THR A 232 3.85 14.83 -18.12
C THR A 232 2.42 14.40 -17.77
N ALA A 233 1.60 15.32 -17.23
CA ALA A 233 0.31 15.11 -16.57
C ALA A 233 -0.80 14.28 -17.28
N ASN A 234 -0.59 13.77 -18.48
CA ASN A 234 -1.60 13.17 -19.34
C ASN A 234 -1.18 11.82 -19.95
N GLY A 235 -0.04 11.26 -19.54
CA GLY A 235 0.48 9.97 -20.00
C GLY A 235 0.18 8.84 -19.02
N MET A 236 -0.08 7.63 -19.52
CA MET A 236 -0.34 6.46 -18.66
C MET A 236 0.37 5.19 -19.15
N LEU A 237 0.95 4.44 -18.21
CA LEU A 237 1.43 3.08 -18.41
C LEU A 237 0.40 2.09 -17.87
N LYS A 238 -0.12 1.26 -18.76
CA LYS A 238 -1.15 0.27 -18.45
C LYS A 238 -0.61 -1.13 -18.72
N ILE A 239 -0.69 -2.01 -17.72
CA ILE A 239 -0.30 -3.43 -17.87
C ILE A 239 -1.54 -4.29 -17.64
N THR A 240 -1.97 -5.01 -18.68
CA THR A 240 -3.22 -5.78 -18.71
C THR A 240 -3.04 -7.16 -19.34
N GLY A 241 -4.08 -7.99 -19.28
CA GLY A 241 -4.07 -9.32 -19.90
C GLY A 241 -2.99 -10.21 -19.29
N SER A 242 -2.08 -10.70 -20.12
CA SER A 242 -0.87 -11.44 -19.69
C SER A 242 0.40 -10.60 -19.82
N GLY A 243 0.27 -9.30 -20.09
CA GLY A 243 1.36 -8.36 -20.25
C GLY A 243 2.20 -8.23 -18.99
N SER A 244 3.50 -7.99 -19.17
CA SER A 244 4.46 -7.79 -18.10
C SER A 244 5.32 -6.55 -18.34
N PHE A 245 5.90 -6.01 -17.27
CA PHE A 245 6.82 -4.89 -17.31
C PHE A 245 8.08 -5.24 -16.51
N TYR A 246 9.25 -4.87 -17.03
CA TYR A 246 10.52 -5.10 -16.36
C TYR A 246 11.46 -3.90 -16.53
N CYS A 247 11.94 -3.36 -15.41
CA CYS A 247 12.93 -2.29 -15.37
C CYS A 247 13.89 -2.51 -14.20
N THR A 248 15.20 -2.39 -14.43
CA THR A 248 16.23 -2.55 -13.38
C THR A 248 16.49 -1.29 -12.56
N SER A 249 15.93 -0.16 -12.96
CA SER A 249 16.12 1.12 -12.29
C SER A 249 14.97 1.49 -11.36
N SER A 250 15.25 2.51 -10.55
CA SER A 250 14.22 3.25 -9.83
C SER A 250 13.17 3.79 -10.79
N ILE A 251 11.92 3.77 -10.38
CA ILE A 251 10.84 4.51 -11.03
C ILE A 251 10.47 5.67 -10.10
N VAL A 252 10.72 6.88 -10.58
CA VAL A 252 10.57 8.11 -9.79
C VAL A 252 9.87 9.15 -10.65
N GLY A 253 8.69 9.58 -10.23
CA GLY A 253 7.90 10.52 -10.99
C GLY A 253 7.06 9.82 -12.06
N PHE A 254 5.77 9.80 -11.80
CA PHE A 254 4.74 9.79 -12.84
C PHE A 254 4.38 11.26 -13.13
N GLY A 255 3.59 11.52 -14.15
CA GLY A 255 2.99 12.82 -14.34
C GLY A 255 1.51 12.63 -14.61
N GLY A 256 0.69 13.07 -13.65
CA GLY A 256 -0.73 13.46 -13.73
C GLY A 256 -1.77 12.49 -14.30
N SER A 257 -2.98 12.65 -13.78
CA SER A 257 -4.15 11.83 -14.08
C SER A 257 -4.66 12.03 -15.50
N ASN A 258 -4.85 10.92 -16.21
CA ASN A 258 -5.59 10.88 -17.45
C ASN A 258 -7.06 10.53 -17.15
N GLY A 259 -7.85 11.52 -16.75
CA GLY A 259 -9.23 11.27 -16.30
C GLY A 259 -9.30 10.60 -14.93
N SER A 260 -10.08 9.51 -14.79
CA SER A 260 -10.26 8.77 -13.54
C SER A 260 -9.14 7.78 -13.22
N ASP A 261 -8.34 7.39 -14.21
CA ASP A 261 -7.39 6.28 -14.09
C ASP A 261 -6.02 6.76 -13.61
N ALA A 262 -5.32 5.88 -12.89
CA ALA A 262 -3.99 6.18 -12.37
C ALA A 262 -2.91 6.15 -13.46
N PRO A 263 -1.89 7.05 -13.41
CA PRO A 263 -0.76 7.06 -14.35
C PRO A 263 -0.02 5.72 -14.50
N ILE A 264 -0.03 4.89 -13.46
CA ILE A 264 0.22 3.45 -13.61
C ILE A 264 -1.04 2.68 -13.23
N TYR A 265 -1.46 1.80 -14.13
CA TYR A 265 -2.54 0.85 -13.90
C TYR A 265 -2.05 -0.59 -14.12
N ILE A 266 -2.22 -1.45 -13.11
CA ILE A 266 -1.81 -2.86 -13.15
C ILE A 266 -3.04 -3.75 -12.91
N ASN A 267 -3.44 -4.47 -13.96
CA ASN A 267 -4.51 -5.46 -13.92
C ASN A 267 -4.18 -6.60 -14.88
N THR A 268 -3.19 -7.40 -14.51
CA THR A 268 -2.59 -8.41 -15.37
C THR A 268 -2.48 -9.75 -14.62
N THR A 269 -2.38 -10.85 -15.35
CA THR A 269 -1.90 -12.13 -14.82
C THR A 269 -0.37 -12.25 -14.91
N GLY A 270 0.29 -11.32 -15.61
CA GLY A 270 1.73 -11.22 -15.72
C GLY A 270 2.39 -10.56 -14.50
N THR A 271 3.59 -10.04 -14.70
CA THR A 271 4.41 -9.46 -13.63
C THR A 271 4.80 -8.02 -13.94
N PHE A 272 4.74 -7.15 -12.93
CA PHE A 272 5.33 -5.82 -12.97
C PHE A 272 6.56 -5.82 -12.09
N THR A 273 7.75 -5.66 -12.66
CA THR A 273 9.01 -5.71 -11.92
C THR A 273 9.77 -4.40 -12.07
N THR A 274 10.20 -3.84 -10.95
CA THR A 274 10.99 -2.61 -10.92
C THR A 274 12.13 -2.68 -9.90
N GLY A 275 13.21 -1.99 -10.25
CA GLY A 275 14.34 -1.72 -9.37
C GLY A 275 15.40 -2.82 -9.35
N GLY A 276 16.52 -2.46 -8.74
CA GLY A 276 17.53 -3.34 -8.18
C GLY A 276 18.02 -2.74 -6.86
N LYS A 277 18.17 -3.57 -5.80
CA LYS A 277 18.49 -3.21 -4.41
C LYS A 277 18.28 -1.74 -4.00
N ASN A 278 19.26 -0.84 -4.15
CA ASN A 278 19.13 0.56 -3.72
C ASN A 278 18.11 1.41 -4.52
N SER A 279 17.37 0.80 -5.44
CA SER A 279 16.33 1.45 -6.24
C SER A 279 15.07 1.75 -5.44
N GLN A 280 14.25 2.63 -6.00
CA GLN A 280 12.96 2.99 -5.45
C GLN A 280 11.85 2.94 -6.50
N ALA A 281 10.69 2.42 -6.13
CA ALA A 281 9.41 2.74 -6.73
C ALA A 281 8.77 3.82 -5.86
N ARG A 282 8.84 5.10 -6.29
CA ARG A 282 8.36 6.23 -5.48
C ARG A 282 7.26 7.02 -6.19
N LEU A 283 6.10 7.08 -5.53
CA LEU A 283 5.00 7.98 -5.92
C LEU A 283 5.27 9.37 -5.33
N GLN A 284 5.57 10.38 -6.13
CA GLN A 284 5.75 11.79 -5.69
C GLN A 284 4.79 12.72 -6.44
N ASN A 285 4.66 14.00 -6.07
CA ASN A 285 3.85 14.99 -6.82
C ASN A 285 2.39 14.53 -7.05
N SER A 286 1.75 14.89 -8.17
CA SER A 286 0.35 14.55 -8.52
C SER A 286 0.12 13.11 -8.96
N ASN A 287 0.95 12.16 -8.52
CA ASN A 287 0.99 10.82 -9.10
C ASN A 287 0.15 9.81 -8.35
N THR A 288 -0.56 8.97 -9.08
CA THR A 288 -1.33 7.88 -8.50
C THR A 288 -0.88 6.53 -9.05
N LEU A 289 -1.11 5.47 -8.29
CA LEU A 289 -0.88 4.09 -8.68
C LEU A 289 -2.13 3.30 -8.39
N GLU A 290 -2.56 2.47 -9.33
CA GLU A 290 -3.66 1.54 -9.15
C GLU A 290 -3.22 0.10 -9.44
N ILE A 291 -3.43 -0.77 -8.45
CA ILE A 291 -3.16 -2.20 -8.54
C ILE A 291 -4.48 -2.94 -8.28
N VAL A 292 -4.97 -3.59 -9.32
CA VAL A 292 -6.21 -4.38 -9.31
C VAL A 292 -5.89 -5.88 -9.24
N ALA A 293 -4.89 -6.34 -9.98
CA ALA A 293 -4.47 -7.74 -10.04
C ALA A 293 -3.01 -7.88 -10.48
N GLY A 294 -2.46 -9.10 -10.35
CA GLY A 294 -1.11 -9.46 -10.80
C GLY A 294 -0.07 -9.45 -9.70
N THR A 295 1.18 -9.70 -10.09
CA THR A 295 2.33 -9.71 -9.17
C THR A 295 3.23 -8.50 -9.45
N VAL A 296 3.46 -7.68 -8.43
CA VAL A 296 4.34 -6.52 -8.46
C VAL A 296 5.59 -6.84 -7.65
N ASN A 297 6.77 -6.88 -8.27
CA ASN A 297 8.04 -7.07 -7.59
C ASN A 297 8.81 -5.74 -7.56
N VAL A 298 9.16 -5.30 -6.36
CA VAL A 298 9.97 -4.11 -6.13
C VAL A 298 11.28 -4.55 -5.47
N TYR A 299 12.36 -4.53 -6.24
CA TYR A 299 13.71 -4.77 -5.71
C TYR A 299 14.29 -3.46 -5.21
N GLY A 300 14.05 -3.19 -3.93
CA GLY A 300 14.43 -1.97 -3.24
C GLY A 300 13.31 -1.44 -2.35
N ARG A 301 13.00 -0.14 -2.47
CA ARG A 301 11.95 0.50 -1.67
C ARG A 301 10.70 0.83 -2.46
N PHE A 302 9.54 0.68 -1.85
CA PHE A 302 8.26 1.17 -2.33
C PHE A 302 7.76 2.29 -1.42
N THR A 303 7.67 3.50 -1.95
CA THR A 303 7.36 4.71 -1.18
C THR A 303 6.15 5.43 -1.76
N ILE A 304 5.13 5.63 -0.92
CA ILE A 304 3.89 6.33 -1.24
C ILE A 304 3.96 7.75 -0.66
N SER A 305 4.20 8.75 -1.52
CA SER A 305 4.13 10.19 -1.17
C SER A 305 2.96 10.94 -1.82
N ASN A 306 2.10 10.22 -2.53
CA ASN A 306 0.79 10.71 -2.99
C ASN A 306 -0.22 9.55 -2.90
N VAL A 307 -1.03 9.23 -3.92
CA VAL A 307 -2.10 8.23 -3.80
C VAL A 307 -1.68 6.86 -4.34
N ALA A 308 -1.86 5.80 -3.55
CA ALA A 308 -1.86 4.42 -4.04
C ALA A 308 -3.22 3.78 -3.73
N THR A 309 -3.82 3.15 -4.74
CA THR A 309 -5.03 2.34 -4.61
C THR A 309 -4.70 0.89 -4.90
N ILE A 310 -4.93 0.03 -3.91
CA ILE A 310 -4.67 -1.41 -3.98
C ILE A 310 -6.00 -2.12 -3.71
N SER A 311 -6.59 -2.66 -4.77
CA SER A 311 -7.85 -3.42 -4.72
C SER A 311 -7.65 -4.90 -5.01
N GLY A 312 -6.41 -5.37 -5.12
CA GLY A 312 -6.03 -6.77 -5.31
C GLY A 312 -4.54 -6.94 -5.62
N GLY A 313 -4.17 -8.12 -6.11
CA GLY A 313 -2.78 -8.45 -6.48
C GLY A 313 -1.84 -8.74 -5.31
N THR A 314 -0.60 -9.08 -5.65
CA THR A 314 0.49 -9.36 -4.70
C THR A 314 1.64 -8.40 -4.97
N ILE A 315 2.05 -7.63 -3.96
CA ILE A 315 3.19 -6.73 -4.01
C ILE A 315 4.30 -7.33 -3.15
N ASN A 316 5.43 -7.64 -3.77
CA ASN A 316 6.62 -8.20 -3.14
C ASN A 316 7.70 -7.13 -3.11
N ILE A 317 8.15 -6.79 -1.91
CA ILE A 317 9.22 -5.82 -1.69
C ILE A 317 10.39 -6.60 -1.12
N ASP A 318 11.47 -6.66 -1.90
CA ASP A 318 12.71 -7.30 -1.50
C ASP A 318 13.84 -6.27 -1.51
N PRO A 319 14.20 -5.73 -0.33
CA PRO A 319 15.28 -4.76 -0.21
C PRO A 319 16.67 -5.35 -0.45
N GLN A 320 16.79 -6.68 -0.48
CA GLN A 320 18.04 -7.42 -0.67
C GLN A 320 18.16 -8.08 -2.06
N GLY A 321 17.25 -7.75 -3.00
CA GLY A 321 17.09 -8.38 -4.32
C GLY A 321 18.36 -8.64 -5.15
N PRO A 322 18.25 -9.34 -6.28
CA PRO A 322 19.37 -10.08 -6.87
C PRO A 322 20.57 -9.27 -7.40
N VAL A 323 20.45 -7.95 -7.61
CA VAL A 323 21.45 -7.11 -8.29
C VAL A 323 21.67 -5.75 -7.59
N GLY A 324 22.94 -5.33 -7.41
CA GLY A 324 23.32 -4.01 -6.87
C GLY A 324 23.87 -4.00 -5.43
N SER A 325 24.03 -2.81 -4.84
CA SER A 325 24.37 -2.60 -3.42
C SER A 325 23.11 -2.58 -2.55
N PRO A 326 23.13 -3.16 -1.33
CA PRO A 326 21.99 -3.18 -0.41
C PRO A 326 21.39 -1.78 -0.16
N LEU A 327 20.10 -1.72 0.20
CA LEU A 327 19.48 -0.47 0.66
C LEU A 327 20.23 0.10 1.88
N ALA A 328 20.33 1.43 1.93
CA ALA A 328 21.03 2.12 3.01
C ALA A 328 20.32 1.93 4.36
N ALA A 329 21.09 1.96 5.45
CA ALA A 329 20.66 1.82 6.85
C ALA A 329 19.48 2.70 7.31
N THR A 330 19.21 3.80 6.61
CA THR A 330 18.11 4.74 6.91
C THR A 330 16.89 4.56 5.98
N SER A 331 16.92 3.54 5.11
CA SER A 331 15.88 3.31 4.11
C SER A 331 14.69 2.58 4.72
N HIS A 332 13.52 2.86 4.15
CA HIS A 332 12.28 2.17 4.46
C HIS A 332 11.85 1.34 3.24
N PRO A 333 12.01 0.00 3.27
CA PRO A 333 11.53 -0.89 2.21
C PRO A 333 10.07 -0.62 1.81
N PHE A 334 9.18 -0.41 2.78
CA PHE A 334 7.83 0.10 2.53
C PHE A 334 7.56 1.34 3.38
N GLU A 335 7.14 2.44 2.74
CA GLU A 335 6.83 3.69 3.43
C GLU A 335 5.59 4.39 2.86
N VAL A 336 4.68 4.80 3.75
CA VAL A 336 3.69 5.85 3.46
C VAL A 336 4.14 7.13 4.16
N THR A 337 4.61 8.10 3.38
CA THR A 337 5.14 9.37 3.89
C THR A 337 4.01 10.32 4.33
N THR A 338 4.36 11.47 4.92
CA THR A 338 3.40 12.45 5.49
C THR A 338 2.32 12.94 4.50
N SER A 339 2.62 13.02 3.21
CA SER A 339 1.66 13.41 2.16
C SER A 339 1.00 12.23 1.46
N GLY A 340 1.30 10.99 1.87
CA GLY A 340 0.80 9.79 1.25
C GLY A 340 -0.68 9.53 1.57
N THR A 341 -1.37 8.92 0.62
CA THR A 341 -2.70 8.33 0.78
C THR A 341 -2.64 6.88 0.34
N LEU A 342 -2.96 5.96 1.25
CA LEU A 342 -3.09 4.54 0.95
C LEU A 342 -4.57 4.14 1.02
N ASN A 343 -5.14 3.79 -0.13
CA ASN A 343 -6.44 3.14 -0.24
C ASN A 343 -6.21 1.64 -0.45
N MET A 344 -6.62 0.81 0.51
CA MET A 344 -6.42 -0.64 0.43
C MET A 344 -7.71 -1.37 0.80
N SER A 345 -8.31 -2.02 -0.20
CA SER A 345 -9.55 -2.81 -0.03
C SER A 345 -9.31 -4.31 -0.18
N ASP A 346 -8.22 -4.72 -0.82
CA ASP A 346 -7.78 -6.12 -0.92
C ASP A 346 -6.27 -6.16 -1.27
N GLY A 347 -5.74 -7.33 -1.62
CA GLY A 347 -4.35 -7.54 -2.03
C GLY A 347 -3.41 -7.80 -0.86
N THR A 348 -2.16 -8.11 -1.17
CA THR A 348 -1.12 -8.36 -0.16
C THR A 348 0.13 -7.54 -0.46
N ILE A 349 0.64 -6.81 0.54
CA ILE A 349 1.99 -6.21 0.51
C ILE A 349 2.88 -7.07 1.40
N THR A 350 3.92 -7.66 0.82
CA THR A 350 4.91 -8.48 1.51
C THR A 350 6.26 -7.81 1.47
N VAL A 351 6.83 -7.49 2.64
CA VAL A 351 8.27 -7.23 2.76
C VAL A 351 8.95 -8.58 2.98
N ILE A 352 9.63 -9.09 1.96
CA ILE A 352 10.16 -10.46 1.93
C ILE A 352 11.31 -10.62 2.92
N ASP A 353 12.24 -9.68 2.88
CA ASP A 353 13.47 -9.71 3.65
C ASP A 353 13.65 -8.43 4.47
N PRO A 354 14.20 -8.53 5.69
CA PRO A 354 14.59 -7.36 6.47
C PRO A 354 15.78 -6.66 5.82
N LEU A 355 16.06 -5.42 6.23
CA LEU A 355 17.19 -4.65 5.74
C LEU A 355 18.52 -5.28 6.20
N GLN A 356 19.48 -5.39 5.27
CA GLN A 356 20.80 -5.96 5.59
C GLN A 356 21.64 -5.01 6.45
N ALA A 357 21.52 -3.70 6.25
CA ALA A 357 22.32 -2.69 6.93
C ALA A 357 21.75 -2.35 8.32
N THR A 358 22.62 -2.24 9.33
CA THR A 358 22.25 -1.77 10.68
C THR A 358 21.89 -0.29 10.64
N GLY A 359 20.76 0.11 11.23
CA GLY A 359 20.39 1.53 11.30
C GLY A 359 19.01 1.84 11.86
N THR A 360 18.50 3.01 11.45
CA THR A 360 17.19 3.54 11.88
C THR A 360 16.09 3.33 10.86
N GLY A 361 16.40 2.68 9.73
CA GLY A 361 15.42 2.29 8.73
C GLY A 361 14.42 1.30 9.32
N ASN A 362 13.14 1.52 9.04
CA ASN A 362 12.07 0.59 9.33
C ASN A 362 11.60 -0.12 8.06
N GLU A 363 11.47 -1.44 8.09
CA GLU A 363 10.97 -2.30 7.01
C GLU A 363 9.60 -1.86 6.53
N VAL A 364 8.74 -1.49 7.48
CA VAL A 364 7.40 -0.98 7.24
C VAL A 364 7.20 0.29 8.07
N LYS A 365 6.96 1.42 7.40
CA LYS A 365 6.75 2.72 8.05
C LYS A 365 5.49 3.42 7.57
N PHE A 366 4.67 3.83 8.52
CA PHE A 366 3.50 4.66 8.30
C PHE A 366 3.70 6.02 8.97
N SER A 367 3.44 7.13 8.27
CA SER A 367 3.45 8.46 8.88
C SER A 367 2.16 8.75 9.64
N THR A 368 2.23 9.50 10.74
CA THR A 368 1.05 9.94 11.51
C THR A 368 0.20 11.01 10.81
N SER A 369 0.74 11.68 9.79
CA SER A 369 0.04 12.74 9.05
C SER A 369 -0.54 12.30 7.71
N ALA A 370 -0.30 11.05 7.28
CA ALA A 370 -0.81 10.51 6.04
C ALA A 370 -2.29 10.11 6.14
N THR A 371 -2.92 9.84 4.99
CA THR A 371 -4.30 9.37 4.89
C THR A 371 -4.36 7.86 4.65
N TYR A 372 -5.19 7.16 5.41
CA TYR A 372 -5.32 5.69 5.35
C TYR A 372 -6.79 5.28 5.22
N ASN A 373 -7.15 4.76 4.06
CA ASN A 373 -8.46 4.17 3.80
C ASN A 373 -8.30 2.65 3.65
N ILE A 374 -8.07 1.98 4.78
CA ILE A 374 -7.81 0.54 4.85
C ILE A 374 -9.08 -0.19 5.30
N THR A 375 -9.73 -0.86 4.35
CA THR A 375 -10.95 -1.66 4.53
C THR A 375 -10.74 -3.13 4.24
N GLY A 376 -9.57 -3.52 3.73
CA GLY A 376 -9.22 -4.89 3.41
C GLY A 376 -7.72 -5.08 3.18
N GLY A 377 -7.36 -6.24 2.64
CA GLY A 377 -5.97 -6.57 2.28
C GLY A 377 -5.08 -7.01 3.45
N THR A 378 -3.81 -7.27 3.16
CA THR A 378 -2.83 -7.83 4.10
C THR A 378 -1.48 -7.14 4.02
N ILE A 379 -0.92 -6.75 5.17
CA ILE A 379 0.51 -6.44 5.31
C ILE A 379 1.21 -7.67 5.85
N ARG A 380 2.27 -8.11 5.16
CA ARG A 380 3.03 -9.31 5.50
C ARG A 380 4.51 -8.99 5.69
N LEU A 381 5.10 -9.52 6.76
CA LEU A 381 6.54 -9.48 7.01
C LEU A 381 7.12 -10.90 6.93
N GLY A 382 8.03 -11.10 5.99
CA GLY A 382 8.51 -12.42 5.58
C GLY A 382 7.54 -13.13 4.63
N ASP A 383 8.08 -13.91 3.70
CA ASP A 383 7.29 -14.78 2.81
C ASP A 383 7.08 -16.19 3.38
N GLY A 384 7.82 -16.56 4.44
CA GLY A 384 7.84 -17.90 5.04
C GLY A 384 8.78 -18.88 4.34
N VAL A 385 9.51 -18.43 3.32
CA VAL A 385 10.46 -19.25 2.55
C VAL A 385 11.86 -18.69 2.68
N SER A 386 12.03 -17.39 2.47
CA SER A 386 13.33 -16.71 2.57
C SER A 386 13.95 -16.84 3.95
N THR A 387 15.27 -17.06 3.95
CA THR A 387 16.12 -17.16 5.14
C THR A 387 17.12 -16.02 5.24
N THR A 388 17.10 -15.06 4.30
CA THR A 388 18.06 -13.95 4.23
C THR A 388 18.04 -13.11 5.51
N VAL A 389 19.15 -13.03 6.22
CA VAL A 389 19.18 -12.30 7.51
C VAL A 389 19.28 -10.79 7.30
N GLY A 390 18.63 -10.03 8.17
CA GLY A 390 18.82 -8.59 8.31
C GLY A 390 19.64 -8.27 9.55
N ALA A 391 20.23 -7.08 9.62
CA ALA A 391 20.99 -6.71 10.82
C ALA A 391 20.07 -6.56 12.04
N ASP A 392 18.92 -5.89 11.86
CA ASP A 392 18.02 -5.49 12.94
C ASP A 392 16.68 -6.24 12.94
N GLY A 393 16.55 -7.27 12.09
CA GLY A 393 15.27 -7.94 11.82
C GLY A 393 14.30 -7.04 11.05
N PHE A 394 13.00 -7.34 11.13
CA PHE A 394 11.97 -6.47 10.60
C PHE A 394 11.52 -5.48 11.68
N GLN A 395 11.55 -4.19 11.39
CA GLN A 395 11.01 -3.12 12.22
C GLN A 395 9.68 -2.65 11.63
N LEU A 396 8.63 -2.77 12.43
CA LEU A 396 7.28 -2.37 12.07
C LEU A 396 6.91 -1.09 12.84
N ASN A 397 6.91 0.04 12.13
CA ASN A 397 6.48 1.32 12.65
C ASN A 397 5.12 1.73 12.07
N THR A 398 4.05 1.36 12.77
CA THR A 398 2.67 1.75 12.39
C THR A 398 2.15 2.97 13.16
N HIS A 399 2.88 3.42 14.19
CA HIS A 399 2.40 4.31 15.24
C HIS A 399 1.07 3.84 15.87
N THR A 400 -0.06 4.18 15.28
CA THR A 400 -1.42 3.75 15.65
C THR A 400 -2.31 3.52 14.42
N VAL A 401 -1.74 3.52 13.22
CA VAL A 401 -2.46 3.36 11.96
C VAL A 401 -3.12 1.98 11.93
N PRO A 402 -4.46 1.90 11.85
CA PRO A 402 -5.15 0.62 11.83
C PRO A 402 -4.93 -0.13 10.51
N LEU A 403 -4.28 -1.29 10.57
CA LEU A 403 -4.11 -2.20 9.44
C LEU A 403 -5.26 -3.20 9.36
N TRP A 404 -5.57 -3.75 8.19
CA TRP A 404 -6.66 -4.74 8.08
C TRP A 404 -6.24 -6.12 8.60
N ASN A 405 -5.41 -6.83 7.83
CA ASN A 405 -4.74 -8.04 8.28
C ASN A 405 -3.23 -7.80 8.41
N VAL A 406 -2.61 -8.46 9.38
CA VAL A 406 -1.15 -8.52 9.51
C VAL A 406 -0.73 -9.98 9.60
N VAL A 407 0.24 -10.36 8.76
CA VAL A 407 0.80 -11.71 8.72
C VAL A 407 2.31 -11.65 8.96
N ILE A 408 2.79 -12.51 9.85
CA ILE A 408 4.20 -12.61 10.20
C ILE A 408 4.68 -14.04 9.91
N ASN A 409 5.61 -14.13 8.96
CA ASN A 409 6.21 -15.37 8.46
C ASN A 409 7.74 -15.27 8.53
N GLY A 410 8.28 -14.94 9.71
CA GLY A 410 9.71 -14.97 9.96
C GLY A 410 10.16 -16.43 10.07
N ASN A 411 10.74 -17.01 9.02
CA ASN A 411 11.12 -18.44 8.98
C ASN A 411 12.32 -18.80 9.89
N ASN A 412 12.53 -18.14 11.03
CA ASN A 412 13.47 -18.57 12.07
C ASN A 412 13.36 -17.76 13.38
N THR A 413 13.84 -18.33 14.49
CA THR A 413 13.91 -17.72 15.84
C THR A 413 15.08 -16.73 16.00
N ALA A 414 15.92 -16.56 14.98
CA ALA A 414 17.07 -15.66 15.03
C ALA A 414 16.64 -14.19 15.10
N ALA A 415 17.32 -13.41 15.95
CA ALA A 415 17.04 -11.98 16.15
C ALA A 415 17.04 -11.18 14.83
N SER A 416 17.84 -11.62 13.86
CA SER A 416 18.01 -11.03 12.53
C SER A 416 16.80 -11.17 11.58
N ARG A 417 15.71 -11.85 11.98
CA ARG A 417 14.42 -11.89 11.25
C ARG A 417 13.21 -11.71 12.17
N MET A 418 13.43 -11.22 13.39
CA MET A 418 12.38 -10.90 14.35
C MET A 418 11.58 -9.68 13.87
N VAL A 419 10.26 -9.68 14.06
CA VAL A 419 9.42 -8.48 13.85
C VAL A 419 9.36 -7.68 15.13
N THR A 420 9.99 -6.51 15.15
CA THR A 420 10.05 -5.62 16.31
C THR A 420 9.13 -4.42 16.11
N LEU A 421 8.25 -4.15 17.09
CA LEU A 421 7.32 -3.02 17.06
C LEU A 421 8.01 -1.76 17.60
N THR A 422 8.71 -1.02 16.73
CA THR A 422 9.64 0.05 17.15
C THR A 422 9.75 1.21 16.17
N ASP A 423 10.22 2.34 16.68
CA ASP A 423 10.73 3.50 15.94
C ASP A 423 11.94 4.05 16.69
N ALA A 424 13.16 3.83 16.18
CA ALA A 424 14.41 4.23 16.82
C ALA A 424 14.48 3.87 18.33
N ALA A 425 14.13 2.63 18.67
CA ALA A 425 14.04 2.08 20.03
C ALA A 425 12.87 2.56 20.91
N ALA A 426 11.94 3.37 20.39
CA ALA A 426 10.69 3.69 21.07
C ALA A 426 9.60 2.66 20.75
N ALA A 427 8.83 2.26 21.77
CA ALA A 427 7.70 1.33 21.64
C ALA A 427 6.64 1.87 20.65
N ARG A 428 6.21 1.08 19.67
CA ARG A 428 5.12 1.42 18.73
C ARG A 428 3.96 0.44 18.87
N ASN A 429 2.73 0.96 18.98
CA ASN A 429 1.56 0.11 19.08
C ASN A 429 1.22 -0.51 17.72
N LEU A 430 0.54 -1.66 17.75
CA LEU A 430 -0.02 -2.32 16.57
C LEU A 430 -1.53 -2.38 16.70
N VAL A 431 -2.25 -1.87 15.69
CA VAL A 431 -3.71 -1.95 15.60
C VAL A 431 -4.09 -2.73 14.35
N VAL A 432 -4.78 -3.84 14.53
CA VAL A 432 -5.23 -4.74 13.46
C VAL A 432 -6.75 -4.84 13.51
N LYS A 433 -7.44 -4.34 12.50
CA LYS A 433 -8.92 -4.28 12.43
C LYS A 433 -9.54 -5.66 12.24
N ASN A 434 -8.82 -6.57 11.57
CA ASN A 434 -9.21 -7.95 11.37
C ASN A 434 -8.16 -8.88 12.00
N ASN A 435 -7.47 -9.74 11.23
CA ASN A 435 -6.69 -10.83 11.81
C ASN A 435 -5.20 -10.50 11.95
N LEU A 436 -4.64 -10.84 13.11
CA LEU A 436 -3.19 -10.91 13.33
C LEU A 436 -2.77 -12.39 13.31
N THR A 437 -1.96 -12.76 12.34
CA THR A 437 -1.45 -14.13 12.18
C THR A 437 0.07 -14.14 12.31
N ILE A 438 0.58 -14.90 13.27
CA ILE A 438 2.00 -15.20 13.44
C ILE A 438 2.15 -16.69 13.13
N ASN A 439 2.51 -17.03 11.89
CA ASN A 439 2.66 -18.42 11.47
C ASN A 439 3.95 -19.01 12.05
N THR A 440 5.03 -18.24 12.00
CA THR A 440 6.36 -18.62 12.50
C THR A 440 7.12 -17.37 12.95
N GLY A 441 8.23 -17.57 13.66
CA GLY A 441 9.16 -16.51 14.04
C GLY A 441 8.79 -15.83 15.35
N THR A 442 9.39 -14.66 15.58
CA THR A 442 9.23 -13.89 16.82
C THR A 442 8.70 -12.50 16.53
N VAL A 443 7.69 -12.09 17.29
CA VAL A 443 7.22 -10.71 17.39
C VAL A 443 7.71 -10.13 18.71
N ASN A 444 8.46 -9.03 18.66
CA ASN A 444 8.94 -8.32 19.83
C ASN A 444 8.18 -7.01 20.03
N ALA A 445 7.26 -7.04 20.98
CA ALA A 445 6.57 -5.89 21.54
C ALA A 445 7.23 -5.42 22.85
N ASN A 446 8.32 -6.04 23.30
CA ASN A 446 9.09 -5.63 24.48
C ASN A 446 10.18 -4.62 24.08
N VAL A 447 9.75 -3.45 23.62
CA VAL A 447 10.63 -2.33 23.27
C VAL A 447 10.28 -1.15 24.17
N GLY A 448 11.28 -0.44 24.69
CA GLY A 448 11.05 0.71 25.59
C GLY A 448 10.16 0.33 26.77
N THR A 449 9.00 0.98 26.90
CA THR A 449 8.02 0.69 27.96
C THR A 449 7.10 -0.51 27.67
N GLY A 450 7.16 -1.08 26.46
CA GLY A 450 6.23 -2.10 25.96
C GLY A 450 5.24 -1.53 24.94
N SER A 451 5.01 -2.28 23.86
CA SER A 451 4.11 -1.95 22.76
C SER A 451 2.76 -2.65 22.94
N ASN A 452 1.66 -1.91 22.75
CA ASN A 452 0.32 -2.49 22.83
C ASN A 452 -0.11 -3.11 21.49
N ILE A 453 -0.92 -4.17 21.56
CA ILE A 453 -1.48 -4.86 20.40
C ILE A 453 -3.01 -4.87 20.53
N THR A 454 -3.71 -4.28 19.56
CA THR A 454 -5.18 -4.26 19.49
C THR A 454 -5.64 -5.05 18.28
N ILE A 455 -6.57 -6.00 18.48
CA ILE A 455 -7.05 -6.93 17.44
C ILE A 455 -8.58 -6.87 17.38
N GLY A 456 -9.12 -6.60 16.19
CA GLY A 456 -10.56 -6.63 15.91
C GLY A 456 -11.08 -7.99 15.41
N GLY A 457 -10.23 -8.82 14.81
CA GLY A 457 -10.54 -10.18 14.36
C GLY A 457 -9.93 -11.24 15.26
N THR A 458 -9.26 -12.24 14.70
CA THR A 458 -8.61 -13.31 15.46
C THR A 458 -7.10 -13.06 15.64
N LEU A 459 -6.57 -13.51 16.78
CA LEU A 459 -5.14 -13.71 16.96
C LEU A 459 -4.84 -15.19 16.77
N SER A 460 -4.06 -15.51 15.73
CA SER A 460 -3.50 -16.85 15.56
C SER A 460 -1.98 -16.78 15.71
N ASN A 461 -1.43 -17.33 16.79
CA ASN A 461 0.00 -17.29 17.06
C ASN A 461 0.62 -18.69 17.22
N ALA A 462 1.24 -19.19 16.16
CA ALA A 462 2.08 -20.39 16.17
C ALA A 462 3.58 -20.06 16.37
N GLY A 463 3.94 -18.77 16.50
CA GLY A 463 5.29 -18.31 16.81
C GLY A 463 5.44 -17.81 18.25
N THR A 464 6.47 -16.99 18.47
CA THR A 464 6.78 -16.37 19.77
C THR A 464 6.29 -14.92 19.79
N LEU A 465 5.56 -14.54 20.84
CA LEU A 465 5.16 -13.14 21.08
C LEU A 465 5.81 -12.64 22.38
N ASN A 466 6.84 -11.83 22.26
CA ASN A 466 7.56 -11.22 23.37
C ASN A 466 6.91 -9.90 23.77
N LEU A 467 6.21 -9.89 24.90
CA LEU A 467 5.52 -8.72 25.44
C LEU A 467 6.37 -8.07 26.54
N GLY A 468 6.47 -6.73 26.54
CA GLY A 468 7.06 -5.99 27.65
C GLY A 468 6.11 -5.86 28.83
N THR A 469 6.62 -5.58 30.03
CA THR A 469 5.85 -5.60 31.29
C THR A 469 4.60 -4.70 31.31
N ASN A 470 4.58 -3.61 30.55
CA ASN A 470 3.40 -2.74 30.44
C ASN A 470 2.60 -2.94 29.14
N SER A 471 2.95 -3.94 28.34
CA SER A 471 2.25 -4.23 27.09
C SER A 471 0.84 -4.75 27.38
N THR A 472 -0.10 -4.34 26.54
CA THR A 472 -1.50 -4.77 26.63
C THR A 472 -1.93 -5.44 25.33
N ILE A 473 -2.53 -6.63 25.45
CA ILE A 473 -3.32 -7.21 24.35
C ILE A 473 -4.77 -6.77 24.54
N THR A 474 -5.34 -6.14 23.52
CA THR A 474 -6.75 -5.72 23.50
C THR A 474 -7.52 -6.49 22.44
N LEU A 475 -8.59 -7.16 22.85
CA LEU A 475 -9.59 -7.76 21.97
C LEU A 475 -10.73 -6.76 21.78
N ASN A 476 -10.84 -6.17 20.58
CA ASN A 476 -11.70 -5.02 20.27
C ASN A 476 -12.53 -5.23 19.00
N GLY A 477 -13.04 -6.44 18.79
CA GLY A 477 -13.82 -6.79 17.61
C GLY A 477 -15.24 -6.22 17.59
N SER A 478 -15.84 -6.22 16.40
CA SER A 478 -17.27 -5.99 16.19
C SER A 478 -18.10 -7.27 16.14
N SER A 479 -17.42 -8.42 15.95
CA SER A 479 -17.99 -9.76 15.98
C SER A 479 -17.42 -10.51 17.19
N ALA A 480 -18.13 -11.51 17.71
CA ALA A 480 -17.68 -12.27 18.87
C ALA A 480 -16.26 -12.85 18.63
N GLN A 481 -15.36 -12.65 19.59
CA GLN A 481 -13.98 -13.11 19.52
C GLN A 481 -13.76 -14.33 20.42
N ALA A 482 -12.79 -15.16 20.04
CA ALA A 482 -12.26 -16.22 20.88
C ALA A 482 -10.73 -16.14 20.91
N THR A 483 -10.12 -16.44 22.06
CA THR A 483 -8.66 -16.48 22.17
C THR A 483 -8.08 -17.66 21.37
N GLY A 484 -8.79 -18.79 21.32
CA GLY A 484 -8.35 -19.98 20.58
C GLY A 484 -7.18 -20.72 21.26
N ALA A 485 -6.65 -21.73 20.58
CA ALA A 485 -5.55 -22.58 21.09
C ALA A 485 -4.17 -21.90 21.02
N THR A 486 -4.02 -20.90 20.17
CA THR A 486 -2.75 -20.25 19.84
C THR A 486 -2.59 -18.90 20.53
N PHE A 487 -3.51 -18.52 21.42
CA PHE A 487 -3.33 -17.31 22.23
C PHE A 487 -2.17 -17.46 23.22
N PRO A 488 -1.40 -16.40 23.52
CA PRO A 488 -0.38 -16.46 24.56
C PRO A 488 -0.95 -16.92 25.91
N SER A 489 -0.35 -17.94 26.51
CA SER A 489 -0.76 -18.45 27.83
C SER A 489 -0.46 -17.47 28.97
N THR A 490 0.46 -16.53 28.76
CA THR A 490 0.77 -15.44 29.69
C THR A 490 0.83 -14.12 28.95
N VAL A 491 0.16 -13.11 29.51
CA VAL A 491 0.21 -11.72 29.04
C VAL A 491 0.39 -10.77 30.24
N PRO A 492 1.04 -9.62 30.10
CA PRO A 492 1.12 -8.66 31.19
C PRO A 492 -0.26 -8.07 31.49
N ASN A 493 -0.86 -7.39 30.51
CA ASN A 493 -2.20 -6.82 30.60
C ASN A 493 -3.11 -7.41 29.52
N LEU A 494 -4.37 -7.64 29.86
CA LEU A 494 -5.41 -8.11 28.94
C LEU A 494 -6.62 -7.20 29.02
N ASN A 495 -7.06 -6.68 27.87
CA ASN A 495 -8.27 -5.88 27.76
C ASN A 495 -9.30 -6.58 26.87
N LEU A 496 -10.44 -6.93 27.46
CA LEU A 496 -11.59 -7.52 26.79
C LEU A 496 -12.60 -6.40 26.46
N ASN A 497 -12.42 -5.75 25.31
CA ASN A 497 -13.20 -4.59 24.86
C ASN A 497 -14.16 -4.89 23.70
N ASN A 498 -14.54 -6.16 23.53
CA ASN A 498 -15.44 -6.55 22.46
C ASN A 498 -16.89 -6.51 22.94
N SER A 499 -17.70 -5.64 22.34
CA SER A 499 -19.14 -5.51 22.65
C SER A 499 -19.99 -6.68 22.13
N ALA A 500 -19.49 -7.50 21.22
CA ALA A 500 -20.13 -8.73 20.79
C ALA A 500 -19.77 -9.95 21.66
N GLY A 501 -18.90 -9.78 22.65
CA GLY A 501 -18.48 -10.81 23.60
C GLY A 501 -17.13 -11.44 23.27
N VAL A 502 -16.52 -12.04 24.30
CA VAL A 502 -15.24 -12.76 24.20
C VAL A 502 -15.34 -14.12 24.87
N THR A 503 -14.88 -15.16 24.18
CA THR A 503 -14.71 -16.51 24.74
C THR A 503 -13.25 -16.77 25.05
N ILE A 504 -12.95 -17.11 26.31
CA ILE A 504 -11.62 -17.50 26.76
C ILE A 504 -11.46 -19.02 26.58
N SER A 505 -10.85 -19.42 25.46
CA SER A 505 -10.80 -20.82 25.05
C SER A 505 -9.90 -21.70 25.92
N ASN A 506 -8.84 -21.15 26.49
CA ASN A 506 -7.85 -21.85 27.31
C ASN A 506 -7.43 -20.99 28.51
N PRO A 507 -6.84 -21.57 29.57
CA PRO A 507 -6.30 -20.80 30.69
C PRO A 507 -5.29 -19.74 30.24
N ILE A 508 -5.44 -18.51 30.75
CA ILE A 508 -4.55 -17.38 30.50
C ILE A 508 -4.12 -16.78 31.85
N THR A 509 -2.82 -16.58 32.00
CA THR A 509 -2.25 -15.82 33.11
C THR A 509 -2.08 -14.37 32.69
N VAL A 510 -2.72 -13.44 33.39
CA VAL A 510 -2.55 -12.00 33.22
C VAL A 510 -1.70 -11.51 34.38
N SER A 511 -0.50 -10.97 34.17
CA SER A 511 0.42 -10.69 35.30
C SER A 511 0.11 -9.41 36.07
N THR A 512 -0.58 -8.46 35.46
CA THR A 512 -0.87 -7.15 36.07
C THR A 512 -2.36 -6.86 36.09
N MET A 513 -2.92 -6.38 34.99
CA MET A 513 -4.30 -5.88 34.95
C MET A 513 -5.16 -6.61 33.93
N LEU A 514 -6.31 -7.10 34.38
CA LEU A 514 -7.43 -7.49 33.52
C LEU A 514 -8.40 -6.31 33.40
N THR A 515 -8.77 -5.94 32.17
CA THR A 515 -9.79 -4.92 31.89
C THR A 515 -10.99 -5.53 31.18
N LEU A 516 -12.18 -5.23 31.67
CA LEU A 516 -13.47 -5.70 31.19
C LEU A 516 -14.27 -4.50 30.70
N ALA A 517 -14.11 -4.18 29.42
CA ALA A 517 -14.71 -2.99 28.79
C ALA A 517 -15.81 -3.33 27.76
N GLY A 518 -15.88 -4.58 27.31
CA GLY A 518 -16.95 -5.10 26.46
C GLY A 518 -18.34 -5.00 27.09
N ASN A 519 -19.33 -4.65 26.28
CA ASN A 519 -20.73 -4.45 26.71
C ASN A 519 -21.57 -5.74 26.75
N ASN A 520 -20.96 -6.92 26.62
CA ASN A 520 -21.67 -8.20 26.56
C ASN A 520 -20.94 -9.25 27.39
N SER A 521 -21.56 -10.42 27.55
CA SER A 521 -21.06 -11.49 28.40
C SER A 521 -19.71 -12.03 27.93
N TYR A 522 -18.83 -12.28 28.90
CA TYR A 522 -17.59 -13.01 28.72
C TYR A 522 -17.84 -14.50 28.99
N THR A 523 -17.46 -15.37 28.07
CA THR A 523 -17.62 -16.82 28.22
C THR A 523 -16.32 -17.41 28.78
N SER A 524 -16.44 -18.26 29.80
CA SER A 524 -15.32 -18.95 30.45
C SER A 524 -14.28 -18.01 31.06
N LEU A 525 -14.71 -16.86 31.60
CA LEU A 525 -13.80 -15.87 32.21
C LEU A 525 -13.01 -16.43 33.41
N SER A 526 -13.50 -17.50 34.05
CA SER A 526 -12.78 -18.27 35.07
C SER A 526 -11.45 -18.89 34.59
N ASN A 527 -11.20 -18.91 33.28
CA ASN A 527 -9.93 -19.33 32.71
C ASN A 527 -8.84 -18.24 32.82
N VAL A 528 -9.18 -17.01 33.22
CA VAL A 528 -8.21 -15.93 33.41
C VAL A 528 -7.77 -15.89 34.88
N SER A 529 -6.47 -15.82 35.13
CA SER A 529 -5.91 -15.81 36.49
C SER A 529 -4.61 -15.00 36.57
N GLY A 530 -4.03 -14.87 37.78
CA GLY A 530 -2.70 -14.30 38.00
C GLY A 530 -2.61 -12.77 38.10
N TYR A 531 -3.69 -12.05 37.80
CA TYR A 531 -3.68 -10.58 37.80
C TYR A 531 -3.75 -10.04 39.22
N THR A 532 -3.10 -8.91 39.45
CA THR A 532 -3.11 -8.19 40.72
C THR A 532 -4.24 -7.15 40.77
N GLY A 533 -4.85 -6.83 39.62
CA GLY A 533 -6.03 -5.98 39.58
C GLY A 533 -6.98 -6.21 38.41
N VAL A 534 -8.22 -5.74 38.60
CA VAL A 534 -9.31 -5.79 37.64
C VAL A 534 -9.90 -4.40 37.45
N THR A 535 -10.15 -4.02 36.20
CA THR A 535 -10.89 -2.81 35.83
C THR A 535 -12.20 -3.17 35.14
N TYR A 536 -13.31 -2.64 35.64
CA TYR A 536 -14.61 -2.69 34.96
C TYR A 536 -14.85 -1.35 34.26
N ALA A 537 -14.95 -1.36 32.93
CA ALA A 537 -15.05 -0.14 32.11
C ALA A 537 -16.15 -0.22 31.04
N ALA A 538 -17.05 -1.21 31.13
CA ALA A 538 -18.17 -1.31 30.21
C ALA A 538 -19.18 -0.16 30.38
N THR A 539 -20.01 0.02 29.36
CA THR A 539 -21.11 1.00 29.33
C THR A 539 -22.48 0.37 29.58
N VAL A 540 -22.50 -0.85 30.11
CA VAL A 540 -23.70 -1.56 30.59
C VAL A 540 -23.46 -1.98 32.03
N ALA A 541 -24.51 -2.12 32.84
CA ALA A 541 -24.36 -2.60 34.20
C ALA A 541 -23.72 -4.00 34.21
N GLN A 542 -22.81 -4.23 35.15
CA GLN A 542 -22.09 -5.50 35.28
C GLN A 542 -22.27 -6.09 36.67
N THR A 543 -22.20 -7.41 36.78
CA THR A 543 -22.06 -8.12 38.06
C THR A 543 -20.70 -8.79 38.08
N THR A 544 -19.93 -8.63 39.16
CA THR A 544 -18.66 -9.34 39.29
C THR A 544 -18.89 -10.84 39.38
N GLY A 545 -18.09 -11.63 38.68
CA GLY A 545 -18.11 -13.08 38.72
C GLY A 545 -16.83 -13.66 39.33
N ALA A 546 -16.42 -14.82 38.81
CA ALA A 546 -15.21 -15.54 39.26
C ALA A 546 -13.91 -14.76 39.01
N GLU A 547 -13.95 -13.74 38.15
CA GLU A 547 -12.82 -12.86 37.86
C GLU A 547 -12.49 -11.88 38.99
N VAL A 548 -13.35 -11.73 40.00
CA VAL A 548 -12.99 -11.02 41.23
C VAL A 548 -12.79 -12.06 42.33
N PRO A 549 -11.54 -12.47 42.61
CA PRO A 549 -11.27 -13.38 43.72
C PRO A 549 -11.64 -12.72 45.06
N SER A 550 -11.76 -13.53 46.11
CA SER A 550 -12.08 -13.06 47.46
C SER A 550 -11.06 -12.07 48.04
N SER A 551 -9.86 -12.02 47.47
CA SER A 551 -8.83 -11.03 47.74
C SER A 551 -8.20 -10.59 46.43
N ILE A 552 -8.20 -9.29 46.16
CA ILE A 552 -7.60 -8.66 44.98
C ILE A 552 -6.78 -7.45 45.41
N GLY A 553 -5.66 -7.17 44.72
CA GLY A 553 -4.89 -5.96 44.97
C GLY A 553 -5.72 -4.72 44.63
N ASN A 554 -6.04 -4.59 43.34
CA ASN A 554 -6.66 -3.39 42.78
C ASN A 554 -8.02 -3.69 42.11
N LEU A 555 -9.08 -3.07 42.60
CA LEU A 555 -10.40 -3.07 41.95
C LEU A 555 -10.73 -1.66 41.48
N ILE A 556 -10.80 -1.46 40.16
CA ILE A 556 -11.05 -0.15 39.54
C ILE A 556 -12.40 -0.16 38.82
N ILE A 557 -13.26 0.78 39.16
CA ILE A 557 -14.61 0.90 38.60
C ILE A 557 -14.72 2.17 37.75
N ASN A 558 -14.73 1.96 36.43
CA ASN A 558 -14.94 2.95 35.36
C ASN A 558 -16.30 2.80 34.67
N ASN A 559 -17.17 1.94 35.19
CA ASN A 559 -18.48 1.67 34.64
C ASN A 559 -19.51 2.67 35.17
N THR A 560 -20.03 3.50 34.27
CA THR A 560 -21.01 4.55 34.59
C THR A 560 -22.42 4.02 34.89
N ASN A 561 -22.75 2.82 34.42
CA ASN A 561 -24.02 2.15 34.73
C ASN A 561 -23.93 1.28 35.99
N GLY A 562 -22.72 1.12 36.50
CA GLY A 562 -22.43 0.51 37.79
C GLY A 562 -22.04 -0.95 37.72
N VAL A 563 -21.35 -1.37 38.79
CA VAL A 563 -20.91 -2.74 39.02
C VAL A 563 -21.52 -3.24 40.32
N THR A 564 -22.20 -4.37 40.27
CA THR A 564 -22.74 -5.07 41.44
C THR A 564 -21.80 -6.20 41.83
N LEU A 565 -21.49 -6.36 43.12
CA LEU A 565 -20.67 -7.48 43.57
C LEU A 565 -21.45 -8.81 43.52
N GLY A 566 -20.87 -9.82 42.87
CA GLY A 566 -21.37 -11.20 42.92
C GLY A 566 -20.88 -11.97 44.15
N GLY A 567 -19.76 -11.57 44.75
CA GLY A 567 -19.13 -12.21 45.91
C GLY A 567 -18.45 -11.22 46.85
N ASN A 568 -18.04 -11.69 48.03
CA ASN A 568 -17.28 -10.89 48.98
C ASN A 568 -15.88 -10.61 48.42
N VAL A 569 -15.36 -9.40 48.65
CA VAL A 569 -14.04 -8.99 48.14
C VAL A 569 -13.22 -8.28 49.22
N THR A 570 -11.95 -8.62 49.29
CA THR A 570 -10.94 -7.93 50.11
C THR A 570 -9.98 -7.19 49.18
N LEU A 571 -9.85 -5.88 49.38
CA LEU A 571 -8.91 -5.01 48.66
C LEU A 571 -7.62 -4.91 49.46
N THR A 572 -6.48 -5.25 48.86
CA THR A 572 -5.20 -5.37 49.58
C THR A 572 -4.14 -4.37 49.15
N ASP A 573 -4.29 -3.71 48.01
CA ASP A 573 -3.30 -2.78 47.45
C ASP A 573 -3.87 -1.35 47.35
N THR A 574 -3.12 -0.44 46.74
CA THR A 574 -3.27 1.00 46.92
C THR A 574 -4.00 1.73 45.79
N LEU A 575 -4.39 1.03 44.71
CA LEU A 575 -4.96 1.65 43.50
C LEU A 575 -6.45 1.35 43.30
N SER A 576 -7.12 0.71 44.27
CA SER A 576 -8.56 0.47 44.17
C SER A 576 -9.33 1.79 44.14
N SER A 577 -10.31 1.90 43.24
CA SER A 577 -11.08 3.14 43.08
C SER A 577 -12.45 2.96 42.43
N VAL A 578 -13.37 3.87 42.77
CA VAL A 578 -14.59 4.12 42.00
C VAL A 578 -14.45 5.49 41.36
N ASN A 579 -14.26 5.52 40.04
CA ASN A 579 -13.99 6.77 39.33
C ASN A 579 -15.24 7.64 39.16
N THR A 580 -15.03 8.91 38.85
CA THR A 580 -16.09 9.92 38.73
C THR A 580 -17.17 9.46 37.74
N GLY A 581 -18.44 9.55 38.14
CA GLY A 581 -19.57 9.09 37.34
C GLY A 581 -19.80 7.57 37.36
N SER A 582 -18.90 6.78 37.95
CA SER A 582 -19.04 5.34 38.11
C SER A 582 -19.73 4.96 39.41
N LYS A 583 -20.19 3.72 39.51
CA LYS A 583 -20.89 3.19 40.69
C LYS A 583 -20.44 1.78 41.05
N LEU A 584 -20.17 1.53 42.34
CA LEU A 584 -20.01 0.19 42.90
C LEU A 584 -21.14 -0.10 43.89
N MET A 585 -21.80 -1.25 43.75
CA MET A 585 -22.95 -1.68 44.54
C MET A 585 -22.61 -2.99 45.27
N THR A 586 -22.83 -3.03 46.59
CA THR A 586 -22.50 -4.22 47.37
C THR A 586 -23.47 -5.38 47.14
N SER A 587 -24.72 -5.13 46.72
CA SER A 587 -25.79 -6.13 46.89
C SER A 587 -25.79 -6.65 48.35
N ASN A 588 -25.99 -7.94 48.57
CA ASN A 588 -25.84 -8.62 49.87
C ASN A 588 -24.42 -9.15 50.13
N ARG A 589 -23.38 -8.43 49.68
CA ARG A 589 -21.96 -8.83 49.81
C ARG A 589 -21.16 -7.86 50.67
N VAL A 590 -19.96 -8.30 51.04
CA VAL A 590 -19.01 -7.55 51.86
C VAL A 590 -17.85 -7.03 51.04
N VAL A 591 -17.53 -5.74 51.20
CA VAL A 591 -16.25 -5.14 50.75
C VAL A 591 -15.35 -4.89 51.96
N THR A 592 -14.19 -5.52 51.99
CA THR A 592 -13.17 -5.33 53.03
C THR A 592 -12.01 -4.51 52.47
N ASN A 593 -11.80 -3.29 52.95
CA ASN A 593 -10.69 -2.44 52.53
C ASN A 593 -9.49 -2.58 53.49
N ASN A 594 -8.52 -3.41 53.10
CA ASN A 594 -7.23 -3.54 53.79
C ASN A 594 -6.09 -2.80 53.06
N GLY A 595 -6.39 -2.16 51.93
CA GLY A 595 -5.49 -1.34 51.13
C GLY A 595 -5.94 0.12 51.10
N ARG A 596 -5.82 0.78 49.95
CA ARG A 596 -6.40 2.12 49.72
C ARG A 596 -7.55 2.00 48.73
N PHE A 597 -8.71 2.54 49.11
CA PHE A 597 -9.87 2.59 48.25
C PHE A 597 -10.39 4.02 48.12
N THR A 598 -10.26 4.60 46.91
CA THR A 598 -10.63 5.99 46.64
C THR A 598 -11.97 6.06 45.91
N ILE A 599 -12.93 6.81 46.47
CA ILE A 599 -14.27 6.99 45.92
C ILE A 599 -14.39 8.41 45.34
N ASN A 600 -14.36 8.48 44.01
CA ASN A 600 -14.65 9.68 43.22
C ASN A 600 -16.09 9.68 42.67
N GLY A 601 -16.66 8.48 42.47
CA GLY A 601 -18.04 8.26 42.04
C GLY A 601 -18.95 7.88 43.20
N THR A 602 -19.75 6.84 43.02
CA THR A 602 -20.72 6.36 44.01
C THR A 602 -20.32 5.01 44.59
N PHE A 603 -20.18 4.92 45.90
CA PHE A 603 -20.14 3.65 46.62
C PHE A 603 -21.50 3.42 47.28
N GLN A 604 -22.20 2.36 46.90
CA GLN A 604 -23.55 2.05 47.37
C GLN A 604 -23.56 0.76 48.19
N ILE A 605 -24.09 0.84 49.40
CA ILE A 605 -24.41 -0.30 50.25
C ILE A 605 -25.90 -0.63 50.06
N ASP A 606 -26.18 -1.84 49.58
CA ASP A 606 -27.54 -2.35 49.38
C ASP A 606 -28.02 -3.21 50.57
N GLU A 607 -29.27 -3.65 50.52
CA GLU A 607 -29.87 -4.55 51.52
C GLU A 607 -29.01 -5.81 51.75
N GLY A 608 -28.66 -6.05 53.02
CA GLY A 608 -27.79 -7.16 53.44
C GLY A 608 -26.30 -6.97 53.09
N GLY A 609 -25.93 -5.86 52.46
CA GLY A 609 -24.54 -5.51 52.14
C GLY A 609 -23.78 -4.95 53.33
N TRP A 610 -22.46 -5.08 53.30
CA TRP A 610 -21.59 -4.52 54.33
C TRP A 610 -20.28 -3.99 53.75
N ALA A 611 -19.65 -3.07 54.48
CA ALA A 611 -18.32 -2.59 54.19
C ALA A 611 -17.49 -2.54 55.49
N THR A 612 -16.24 -2.98 55.42
CA THR A 612 -15.34 -3.10 56.58
C THR A 612 -13.89 -2.96 56.13
N GLY A 613 -12.92 -3.18 57.03
CA GLY A 613 -11.49 -3.19 56.70
C GLY A 613 -10.60 -2.73 57.83
N THR A 614 -9.29 -2.73 57.58
CA THR A 614 -8.31 -2.08 58.46
C THR A 614 -8.10 -0.61 58.14
N ASN A 615 -8.41 -0.20 56.90
CA ASN A 615 -8.16 1.16 56.39
C ASN A 615 -9.46 1.86 56.01
N ASP A 616 -9.49 3.18 56.19
CA ASP A 616 -10.63 4.01 55.82
C ASP A 616 -10.80 4.08 54.29
N PHE A 617 -12.06 4.16 53.86
CA PHE A 617 -12.42 4.49 52.48
C PHE A 617 -12.18 5.98 52.30
N THR A 618 -11.56 6.41 51.21
CA THR A 618 -11.26 7.84 50.98
C THR A 618 -12.26 8.43 49.98
N TYR A 619 -13.08 9.38 50.40
CA TYR A 619 -14.03 10.07 49.51
C TYR A 619 -13.48 11.43 49.08
N ASN A 620 -13.35 11.64 47.78
CA ASN A 620 -13.02 12.97 47.24
C ASN A 620 -14.28 13.86 47.17
N SER A 621 -14.14 15.09 46.70
CA SER A 621 -15.24 16.08 46.70
C SER A 621 -16.50 15.64 45.93
N THR A 622 -16.33 14.84 44.88
CA THR A 622 -17.43 14.25 44.09
C THR A 622 -17.88 12.88 44.60
N GLY A 623 -17.13 12.28 45.52
CA GLY A 623 -17.42 10.97 46.08
C GLY A 623 -18.71 10.98 46.90
N THR A 624 -19.55 9.97 46.70
CA THR A 624 -20.82 9.80 47.40
C THR A 624 -20.94 8.41 48.01
N LEU A 625 -21.28 8.34 49.30
CA LEU A 625 -21.75 7.12 49.95
C LEU A 625 -23.28 7.06 49.81
N VAL A 626 -23.80 5.95 49.31
CA VAL A 626 -25.25 5.69 49.24
C VAL A 626 -25.60 4.52 50.15
N ILE A 627 -26.55 4.72 51.05
CA ILE A 627 -27.18 3.64 51.82
C ILE A 627 -28.55 3.38 51.20
N ASN A 628 -28.69 2.22 50.54
CA ASN A 628 -29.85 1.85 49.74
C ASN A 628 -30.52 0.59 50.32
N THR A 629 -31.14 0.73 51.48
CA THR A 629 -31.76 -0.39 52.22
C THR A 629 -33.27 -0.23 52.36
N SER A 630 -33.97 -1.36 52.39
CA SER A 630 -35.39 -1.46 52.70
C SER A 630 -35.66 -1.60 54.20
N THR A 631 -34.66 -2.05 54.97
CA THR A 631 -34.68 -2.08 56.44
C THR A 631 -33.71 -1.05 57.02
N ASN A 632 -33.88 -0.73 58.30
CA ASN A 632 -33.02 0.21 58.98
C ASN A 632 -31.56 -0.25 58.98
N TYR A 633 -30.66 0.60 58.49
CA TYR A 633 -29.24 0.29 58.43
C TYR A 633 -28.50 0.87 59.63
N ASP A 634 -27.95 0.00 60.47
CA ASP A 634 -27.25 0.40 61.68
C ASP A 634 -25.79 0.77 61.39
N VAL A 635 -25.47 2.06 61.53
CA VAL A 635 -24.10 2.59 61.46
C VAL A 635 -23.50 2.52 62.87
N ASN A 636 -22.98 1.34 63.20
CA ASN A 636 -22.35 1.04 64.50
C ASN A 636 -20.89 1.56 64.60
N ASP A 637 -20.37 1.73 65.82
CA ASP A 637 -18.92 1.79 66.11
C ASP A 637 -18.31 0.38 66.02
N ASP A 638 -17.10 0.11 65.49
CA ASP A 638 -15.81 0.77 65.72
C ASP A 638 -14.79 0.43 64.59
N PRO A 639 -14.21 1.44 63.94
CA PRO A 639 -14.95 2.46 63.21
C PRO A 639 -15.48 1.87 61.89
N PRO A 640 -16.68 2.26 61.42
CA PRO A 640 -17.16 1.91 60.09
C PRO A 640 -16.28 2.64 59.08
N ARG A 641 -15.19 1.96 58.70
CA ARG A 641 -14.15 2.44 57.77
C ARG A 641 -14.72 2.99 56.46
N TYR A 642 -15.93 2.58 56.09
CA TYR A 642 -16.65 3.04 54.90
C TYR A 642 -17.30 4.43 55.04
N TRP A 643 -17.45 4.95 56.26
CA TRP A 643 -17.93 6.30 56.56
C TRP A 643 -16.89 7.01 57.45
N PRO A 644 -15.73 7.40 56.89
CA PRO A 644 -14.78 8.24 57.61
C PRO A 644 -15.44 9.57 57.97
N SER A 645 -15.11 10.14 59.12
CA SER A 645 -15.57 11.47 59.52
C SER A 645 -14.40 12.45 59.37
N PRO A 646 -14.44 13.43 58.45
CA PRO A 646 -15.57 13.80 57.58
C PRO A 646 -15.67 13.00 56.26
N ILE A 647 -16.89 12.90 55.72
CA ILE A 647 -17.17 12.45 54.33
C ILE A 647 -17.81 13.58 53.51
N SER A 648 -17.57 13.61 52.20
CA SER A 648 -18.11 14.63 51.29
C SER A 648 -19.63 14.56 51.16
N ASN A 649 -20.18 13.46 50.62
CA ASN A 649 -21.61 13.36 50.32
C ASN A 649 -22.17 12.02 50.80
N VAL A 650 -23.38 12.06 51.35
CA VAL A 650 -24.12 10.88 51.82
C VAL A 650 -25.56 10.97 51.32
N THR A 651 -26.06 9.88 50.76
CA THR A 651 -27.45 9.73 50.37
C THR A 651 -28.06 8.50 51.03
N VAL A 652 -29.14 8.69 51.79
CA VAL A 652 -29.98 7.61 52.31
C VAL A 652 -31.18 7.44 51.40
N GLN A 653 -31.27 6.29 50.73
CA GLN A 653 -32.32 5.97 49.77
C GLN A 653 -33.27 4.89 50.34
N ASN A 654 -34.40 4.70 49.66
CA ASN A 654 -35.48 3.80 50.06
C ASN A 654 -36.07 4.11 51.44
N VAL A 655 -36.84 3.16 51.97
CA VAL A 655 -37.65 3.30 53.20
C VAL A 655 -36.96 2.77 54.45
N GLY A 656 -35.76 2.18 54.32
CA GLY A 656 -35.05 1.56 55.42
C GLY A 656 -34.58 2.57 56.48
N GLY A 657 -34.01 3.69 56.05
CA GLY A 657 -33.42 4.67 56.96
C GLY A 657 -32.06 4.22 57.49
N ILE A 658 -31.49 5.03 58.39
CA ILE A 658 -30.21 4.73 59.07
C ILE A 658 -30.33 5.03 60.57
N THR A 659 -29.68 4.20 61.40
CA THR A 659 -29.37 4.56 62.79
C THR A 659 -27.92 4.97 62.88
N LEU A 660 -27.64 6.20 63.35
CA LEU A 660 -26.29 6.65 63.67
C LEU A 660 -26.01 6.38 65.15
N ASN A 661 -25.30 5.30 65.46
CA ASN A 661 -24.93 4.97 66.83
C ASN A 661 -23.77 5.84 67.37
N VAL A 662 -23.27 6.74 66.53
CA VAL A 662 -22.16 7.64 66.81
C VAL A 662 -22.15 8.89 65.97
N PRO A 663 -21.54 9.98 66.46
CA PRO A 663 -21.40 11.22 65.70
C PRO A 663 -20.70 11.00 64.35
N ARG A 664 -21.25 11.62 63.30
CA ARG A 664 -20.70 11.63 61.94
C ARG A 664 -20.72 13.04 61.38
N THR A 665 -19.68 13.40 60.64
CA THR A 665 -19.59 14.68 59.94
C THR A 665 -19.72 14.46 58.43
N VAL A 666 -20.61 15.23 57.80
CA VAL A 666 -20.72 15.34 56.34
C VAL A 666 -20.43 16.78 55.95
N THR A 667 -19.43 16.99 55.10
CA THR A 667 -18.95 18.34 54.71
C THR A 667 -19.67 18.90 53.49
N GLY A 668 -20.24 18.03 52.65
CA GLY A 668 -21.06 18.38 51.50
C GLY A 668 -22.54 18.05 51.74
N VAL A 669 -23.16 17.30 50.82
CA VAL A 669 -24.60 17.04 50.85
C VAL A 669 -24.92 15.81 51.69
N PHE A 670 -25.80 15.99 52.68
CA PHE A 670 -26.52 14.89 53.31
C PHE A 670 -27.95 14.87 52.78
N GLN A 671 -28.27 13.89 51.93
CA GLN A 671 -29.59 13.76 51.30
C GLN A 671 -30.31 12.53 51.84
N THR A 672 -31.61 12.66 52.05
CA THR A 672 -32.46 11.54 52.43
C THR A 672 -33.67 11.44 51.50
N SER A 673 -34.23 10.23 51.37
CA SER A 673 -35.58 10.07 50.82
C SER A 673 -36.59 10.81 51.72
N THR A 674 -37.80 11.07 51.23
CA THR A 674 -38.84 11.92 51.86
C THR A 674 -39.36 11.46 53.23
N ARG A 675 -38.74 10.46 53.85
CA ARG A 675 -39.05 9.93 55.19
C ARG A 675 -37.74 9.50 55.87
N VAL A 676 -37.11 10.40 56.62
CA VAL A 676 -36.15 10.00 57.66
C VAL A 676 -36.70 10.49 58.97
N SER A 677 -36.98 9.52 59.85
CA SER A 677 -37.42 9.72 61.23
C SER A 677 -36.25 9.77 62.17
#